data_AF-A0A485LQ24-F1
#
_entry.id   AF-A0A485LQ24-F1
#
_cell.length_a   1.000
_cell.length_b   1.000
_cell.length_c   1.000
_cell.angle_alpha   90.00
_cell.angle_beta   90.00
_cell.angle_gamma   90.00
#
_symmetry.space_group_name_H-M   'P 1'
#
loop_
_entity.id
_entity.type
_entity.pdbx_description
1 polymer ?
#
loop_
_entity_poly.entity_id
_entity_poly.type
_entity_poly.pdbx_seq_one_letter_code
_entity_poly.pdbx_strand_id
1 'polypeptide(L)'
;MGFLNSWKSFRYSITGGSRRTSISSQHEAGVIVQAEKTASYVALGRVTSNVVAAMIIFLPMVTLIVLISQGMFDRLIISVNTQTAALYWADLAKSCVLSSTGWVANSCDATTLAVMPLPAFTAIGTAMAQQLAAEMKEGGGTLKMTTCYIGGTADVGWANLQFIAGYDYYPDCLPAAPQDIAGIAMLETTVWRFEMVTSPRSTSQIRDNHADGLYFLTLYSDLDPAMTVYSYANSDGTLQNLMANPKRTLFTATGDVETDTLGGDYIIFSRPLGERYRVMGYCVTEIEELSQVNIDQGLSGWSQGKHSKHAVAPGWACGHKVQNSGELIAMQIFFIVGTLVLFAGDVFVTFEGFRGVMQGKPVLTYTILAGLERRKLLVAFIVCNAMPGLLYADVSRIYYFTKNGFKIWCLSCIMVANFFTFALILGVSILDMIPLRLPQVVSYHAPIYLYSSIAAITISCCKNSIYQYAYNMFYAASPFVTLHINDADWPSGSYTSVGTPMALEYLKDAVVQPLLVTFACAIVISTLIRVLKYKSVLMSLHWCKTNSFLTHAVVPNFITSLPLEQSNAIKIGNKMYCKPSTQALMGYATVVEKASGTAATSTKADDEKKKPTAPPNFVISIYALVPAMFVLPHAFKQFGKIEHNQFTPSTKANLEKRRYKHTRGACVV
;
A
#
# COMPACT_ATOMS: atom_id res chain seq x y z
N MET A 1 -16.68 -27.94 26.65
CA MET A 1 -16.66 -29.42 26.48
C MET A 1 -17.61 -29.77 25.36
N GLY A 2 -17.17 -30.59 24.38
CA GLY A 2 -18.07 -31.20 23.39
C GLY A 2 -17.85 -30.89 21.90
N PHE A 3 -16.61 -30.91 21.38
CA PHE A 3 -16.35 -30.97 19.91
C PHE A 3 -15.03 -31.68 19.56
N LEU A 4 -14.63 -32.68 20.35
CA LEU A 4 -13.44 -33.50 20.11
C LEU A 4 -13.84 -34.97 20.14
N ASN A 5 -14.38 -35.47 19.03
CA ASN A 5 -14.40 -36.90 18.75
C ASN A 5 -14.81 -37.12 17.28
N SER A 6 -13.81 -37.34 16.41
CA SER A 6 -13.85 -38.28 15.26
C SER A 6 -12.91 -37.81 14.15
N TRP A 7 -11.60 -37.91 14.38
CA TRP A 7 -10.61 -37.85 13.31
C TRP A 7 -9.69 -39.06 13.43
N LYS A 8 -10.23 -40.25 13.13
CA LYS A 8 -9.45 -41.47 12.93
C LYS A 8 -8.88 -41.49 11.50
N SER A 9 -7.57 -41.73 11.44
CA SER A 9 -6.75 -41.95 10.25
C SER A 9 -7.35 -43.00 9.29
N PHE A 10 -7.58 -42.64 8.03
CA PHE A 10 -7.87 -43.61 6.96
C PHE A 10 -6.58 -44.06 6.27
N ARG A 11 -6.34 -45.38 6.31
CA ARG A 11 -5.36 -46.09 5.48
C ARG A 11 -5.89 -46.17 4.05
N TYR A 12 -5.10 -45.77 3.06
CA TYR A 12 -5.34 -46.18 1.68
C TYR A 12 -4.86 -47.64 1.53
N SER A 13 -5.78 -48.56 1.28
CA SER A 13 -5.45 -49.88 0.74
C SER A 13 -5.47 -49.78 -0.79
N ILE A 14 -4.31 -50.00 -1.43
CA ILE A 14 -4.26 -50.31 -2.85
C ILE A 14 -4.18 -51.83 -2.94
N THR A 15 -5.31 -52.50 -3.12
CA THR A 15 -5.33 -53.91 -3.53
C THR A 15 -5.66 -53.97 -5.00
N GLY A 16 -4.66 -54.38 -5.79
CA GLY A 16 -4.84 -54.84 -7.16
C GLY A 16 -5.82 -56.02 -7.21
N GLY A 17 -6.52 -56.13 -8.33
CA GLY A 17 -7.65 -57.04 -8.51
C GLY A 17 -7.34 -58.51 -8.24
N SER A 18 -8.23 -59.14 -7.50
CA SER A 18 -8.60 -60.54 -7.72
C SER A 18 -10.09 -60.68 -7.43
N ARG A 19 -10.80 -61.24 -8.41
CA ARG A 19 -12.25 -61.38 -8.45
C ARG A 19 -12.64 -62.55 -7.52
N ARG A 20 -13.27 -62.27 -6.37
CA ARG A 20 -14.07 -63.26 -5.63
C ARG A 20 -15.29 -62.59 -5.00
N THR A 21 -16.45 -63.09 -5.41
CA THR A 21 -17.80 -62.76 -4.93
C THR A 21 -18.04 -63.33 -3.53
N SER A 22 -18.56 -62.52 -2.59
CA SER A 22 -19.66 -62.89 -1.68
C SER A 22 -20.02 -61.77 -0.68
N ILE A 23 -21.28 -61.32 -0.77
CA ILE A 23 -22.24 -60.95 0.28
C ILE A 23 -21.71 -60.25 1.55
N SER A 24 -21.72 -58.91 1.56
CA SER A 24 -21.77 -58.03 2.76
C SER A 24 -22.02 -56.57 2.35
N SER A 25 -23.20 -56.24 1.81
CA SER A 25 -23.39 -55.00 1.01
C SER A 25 -23.97 -53.77 1.73
N GLN A 26 -24.37 -53.84 3.01
CA GLN A 26 -25.02 -52.68 3.66
C GLN A 26 -24.13 -51.91 4.66
N HIS A 27 -23.22 -52.57 5.37
CA HIS A 27 -22.35 -51.89 6.33
C HIS A 27 -21.11 -51.23 5.68
N GLU A 28 -20.63 -51.76 4.54
CA GLU A 28 -19.55 -51.14 3.74
C GLU A 28 -20.04 -49.92 2.96
N ALA A 29 -21.28 -49.94 2.43
CA ALA A 29 -21.83 -48.82 1.67
C ALA A 29 -21.95 -47.53 2.51
N GLY A 30 -22.36 -47.63 3.77
CA GLY A 30 -22.44 -46.47 4.68
C GLY A 30 -21.07 -45.87 5.02
N VAL A 31 -20.05 -46.71 5.21
CA VAL A 31 -18.68 -46.26 5.51
C VAL A 31 -18.00 -45.65 4.27
N ILE A 32 -18.25 -46.21 3.08
CA ILE A 32 -17.74 -45.70 1.81
C ILE A 32 -18.36 -44.33 1.49
N VAL A 33 -19.68 -44.19 1.63
CA VAL A 33 -20.40 -42.92 1.38
C VAL A 33 -19.97 -41.82 2.37
N GLN A 34 -19.71 -42.17 3.63
CA GLN A 34 -19.24 -41.20 4.62
C GLN A 34 -17.78 -40.78 4.37
N ALA A 35 -16.91 -41.72 3.99
CA ALA A 35 -15.53 -41.42 3.59
C ALA A 35 -15.45 -40.57 2.31
N GLU A 36 -16.34 -40.81 1.33
CA GLU A 36 -16.43 -40.05 0.08
C GLU A 36 -16.94 -38.62 0.31
N LYS A 37 -17.95 -38.43 1.16
CA LYS A 37 -18.40 -37.10 1.60
C LYS A 37 -17.29 -36.34 2.32
N THR A 38 -16.60 -36.95 3.28
CA THR A 38 -15.48 -36.32 4.00
C THR A 38 -14.31 -35.97 3.07
N ALA A 39 -13.98 -36.83 2.09
CA ALA A 39 -12.96 -36.55 1.08
C ALA A 39 -13.34 -35.38 0.16
N SER A 40 -14.62 -35.25 -0.20
CA SER A 40 -15.15 -34.14 -1.00
C SER A 40 -15.08 -32.80 -0.27
N TYR A 41 -15.46 -32.74 1.02
CA TYR A 41 -15.35 -31.52 1.84
C TYR A 41 -13.90 -31.05 2.03
N VAL A 42 -12.96 -31.99 2.24
CA VAL A 42 -11.54 -31.66 2.36
C VAL A 42 -10.95 -31.15 1.03
N ALA A 43 -11.37 -31.73 -0.10
CA ALA A 43 -10.97 -31.25 -1.42
C ALA A 43 -11.53 -29.84 -1.70
N LEU A 44 -12.82 -29.61 -1.40
CA LEU A 44 -13.46 -28.30 -1.56
C LEU A 44 -12.79 -27.23 -0.70
N GLY A 45 -12.55 -27.50 0.59
CA GLY A 45 -11.86 -26.55 1.47
C GLY A 45 -10.46 -26.16 1.00
N ARG A 46 -9.71 -27.09 0.38
CA ARG A 46 -8.40 -26.79 -0.22
C ARG A 46 -8.50 -25.93 -1.47
N VAL A 47 -9.50 -26.19 -2.32
CA VAL A 47 -9.71 -25.36 -3.53
C VAL A 47 -10.14 -23.96 -3.14
N THR A 48 -11.07 -23.81 -2.19
CA THR A 48 -11.46 -22.50 -1.65
C THR A 48 -10.26 -21.76 -1.06
N SER A 49 -9.41 -22.44 -0.27
CA SER A 49 -8.19 -21.85 0.28
C SER A 49 -7.23 -21.35 -0.81
N ASN A 50 -7.13 -22.03 -1.95
CA ASN A 50 -6.31 -21.60 -3.08
C ASN A 50 -6.91 -20.41 -3.84
N VAL A 51 -8.24 -20.32 -3.93
CA VAL A 51 -8.91 -19.14 -4.50
C VAL A 51 -8.64 -17.92 -3.63
N VAL A 52 -8.79 -18.03 -2.31
CA VAL A 52 -8.48 -16.94 -1.38
C VAL A 52 -6.99 -16.56 -1.45
N ALA A 53 -6.10 -17.55 -1.55
CA ALA A 53 -4.67 -17.32 -1.76
C ALA A 53 -4.38 -16.53 -3.04
N ALA A 54 -5.03 -16.87 -4.15
CA ALA A 54 -4.91 -16.14 -5.39
C ALA A 54 -5.41 -14.69 -5.22
N MET A 55 -6.54 -14.48 -4.55
CA MET A 55 -7.06 -13.14 -4.28
C MET A 55 -6.07 -12.26 -3.51
N ILE A 56 -5.35 -12.80 -2.51
CA ILE A 56 -4.29 -12.03 -1.83
C ILE A 56 -3.17 -11.63 -2.78
N ILE A 57 -2.74 -12.54 -3.67
CA ILE A 57 -1.65 -12.27 -4.61
C ILE A 57 -2.07 -11.19 -5.63
N PHE A 58 -3.35 -11.17 -6.01
CA PHE A 58 -3.91 -10.16 -6.92
C PHE A 58 -4.27 -8.84 -6.24
N LEU A 59 -4.53 -8.84 -4.93
CA LEU A 59 -4.94 -7.65 -4.18
C LEU A 59 -3.97 -6.47 -4.36
N PRO A 60 -2.63 -6.63 -4.22
CA PRO A 60 -1.67 -5.56 -4.50
C PRO A 60 -1.79 -4.97 -5.91
N MET A 61 -2.11 -5.79 -6.93
CA MET A 61 -2.24 -5.32 -8.31
C MET A 61 -3.48 -4.45 -8.48
N VAL A 62 -4.61 -4.87 -7.92
CA VAL A 62 -5.86 -4.09 -7.96
C VAL A 62 -5.69 -2.79 -7.18
N THR A 63 -5.12 -2.86 -5.97
CA THR A 63 -4.82 -1.69 -5.15
C THR A 63 -3.90 -0.72 -5.87
N LEU A 64 -2.87 -1.23 -6.59
CA LEU A 64 -1.98 -0.41 -7.39
C LEU A 64 -2.74 0.37 -8.48
N ILE A 65 -3.59 -0.30 -9.25
CA ILE A 65 -4.35 0.32 -10.33
C ILE A 65 -5.23 1.45 -9.78
N VAL A 66 -5.91 1.19 -8.65
CA VAL A 66 -6.73 2.21 -7.98
C VAL A 66 -5.87 3.38 -7.53
N LEU A 67 -4.74 3.14 -6.85
CA LEU A 67 -3.85 4.20 -6.40
C LEU A 67 -3.29 5.03 -7.56
N ILE A 68 -2.85 4.41 -8.66
CA ILE A 68 -2.39 5.14 -9.84
C ILE A 68 -3.51 6.00 -10.43
N SER A 69 -4.74 5.46 -10.52
CA SER A 69 -5.90 6.23 -11.00
C SER A 69 -6.27 7.42 -10.10
N GLN A 70 -5.85 7.39 -8.84
CA GLN A 70 -6.03 8.47 -7.87
C GLN A 70 -4.90 9.51 -7.90
N GLY A 71 -3.98 9.48 -8.88
CA GLY A 71 -2.97 10.52 -9.05
C GLY A 71 -1.76 10.40 -8.11
N MET A 72 -1.37 9.19 -7.71
CA MET A 72 -0.27 8.98 -6.73
C MET A 72 1.15 9.33 -7.22
N PHE A 73 1.27 9.92 -8.42
CA PHE A 73 2.51 10.48 -8.95
C PHE A 73 2.44 11.99 -9.19
N ASP A 74 1.23 12.53 -9.33
CA ASP A 74 0.93 13.94 -9.54
C ASP A 74 -0.54 14.17 -9.15
N ARG A 75 -0.76 14.90 -8.06
CA ARG A 75 -2.10 15.17 -7.52
C ARG A 75 -2.09 16.49 -6.77
N LEU A 76 -3.09 17.32 -7.03
CA LEU A 76 -3.33 18.61 -6.38
C LEU A 76 -4.82 18.70 -6.03
N ILE A 77 -5.12 18.96 -4.76
CA ILE A 77 -6.48 18.96 -4.22
C ILE A 77 -6.63 19.99 -3.11
N ILE A 78 -7.80 20.61 -3.02
CA ILE A 78 -8.12 21.53 -1.94
C ILE A 78 -8.29 20.74 -0.62
N SER A 79 -7.53 21.16 0.39
CA SER A 79 -7.63 20.67 1.75
C SER A 79 -8.61 21.55 2.51
N VAL A 80 -9.71 20.95 2.97
CA VAL A 80 -10.78 21.71 3.61
C VAL A 80 -10.29 22.32 4.92
N ASN A 81 -10.43 23.64 5.05
CA ASN A 81 -10.10 24.36 6.26
C ASN A 81 -11.27 25.23 6.78
N THR A 82 -11.99 24.72 7.76
CA THR A 82 -13.10 25.41 8.45
C THR A 82 -12.67 25.90 9.83
N GLN A 83 -13.25 27.02 10.28
CA GLN A 83 -12.92 27.69 11.53
C GLN A 83 -13.37 26.92 12.78
N THR A 84 -12.75 25.77 13.02
CA THR A 84 -13.08 24.83 14.10
C THR A 84 -11.84 24.36 14.81
N ALA A 85 -11.96 24.07 16.12
CA ALA A 85 -10.86 23.52 16.91
C ALA A 85 -10.38 22.15 16.38
N ALA A 86 -11.26 21.39 15.71
CA ALA A 86 -10.91 20.11 15.08
C ALA A 86 -9.93 20.28 13.90
N LEU A 87 -9.88 21.46 13.29
CA LEU A 87 -8.93 21.86 12.26
C LEU A 87 -7.88 22.83 12.81
N TYR A 88 -7.63 22.74 14.12
CA TYR A 88 -6.58 23.45 14.85
C TYR A 88 -6.71 24.97 14.95
N TRP A 89 -7.88 25.54 14.62
CA TRP A 89 -8.13 26.97 14.82
C TRP A 89 -8.20 27.32 16.30
N ALA A 90 -7.58 28.43 16.68
CA ALA A 90 -7.62 28.99 18.02
C ALA A 90 -7.42 30.51 18.00
N ASP A 91 -7.85 31.16 19.09
CA ASP A 91 -7.65 32.60 19.30
C ASP A 91 -6.20 32.87 19.73
N LEU A 92 -5.55 33.86 19.10
CA LEU A 92 -4.30 34.45 19.62
C LEU A 92 -4.61 35.71 20.42
N ALA A 93 -5.27 36.69 19.78
CA ALA A 93 -5.60 37.97 20.40
C ALA A 93 -6.65 38.79 19.62
N LYS A 94 -7.29 39.73 20.32
CA LYS A 94 -8.31 40.68 19.81
C LYS A 94 -7.95 42.11 20.22
N SER A 95 -6.93 42.68 19.59
CA SER A 95 -6.27 43.91 20.07
C SER A 95 -5.95 44.92 18.96
N CYS A 96 -5.43 44.44 17.83
CA CYS A 96 -4.93 45.26 16.74
C CYS A 96 -6.02 46.11 16.07
N VAL A 97 -5.70 47.37 15.80
CA VAL A 97 -6.53 48.27 15.00
C VAL A 97 -5.78 48.66 13.74
N LEU A 98 -6.42 48.50 12.59
CA LEU A 98 -5.88 48.87 11.29
C LEU A 98 -6.45 50.22 10.84
N SER A 99 -5.58 51.12 10.37
CA SER A 99 -5.93 52.44 9.84
C SER A 99 -5.40 52.60 8.41
N SER A 100 -5.73 53.72 7.74
CA SER A 100 -5.27 53.99 6.37
C SER A 100 -3.75 54.04 6.19
N THR A 101 -2.99 54.21 7.27
CA THR A 101 -1.50 54.21 7.26
C THR A 101 -0.88 52.90 7.73
N GLY A 102 -1.67 51.91 8.15
CA GLY A 102 -1.22 50.65 8.74
C GLY A 102 -1.69 50.47 10.19
N TRP A 103 -0.96 49.67 10.97
CA TRP A 103 -1.29 49.40 12.37
C TRP A 103 -1.30 50.66 13.22
N VAL A 104 -2.35 50.85 14.02
CA VAL A 104 -2.42 51.94 15.00
C VAL A 104 -1.42 51.66 16.12
N ALA A 105 -0.59 52.65 16.44
CA ALA A 105 0.44 52.53 17.47
C ALA A 105 -0.16 52.08 18.82
N ASN A 106 0.49 51.11 19.47
CA ASN A 106 0.09 50.51 20.75
C ASN A 106 -1.31 49.86 20.77
N SER A 107 -1.91 49.57 19.61
CA SER A 107 -3.18 48.83 19.55
C SER A 107 -2.99 47.33 19.67
N CYS A 108 -1.96 46.78 19.02
CA CYS A 108 -1.61 45.37 19.07
C CYS A 108 -0.97 44.98 20.41
N ASP A 109 -1.32 43.80 20.91
CA ASP A 109 -0.69 43.19 22.09
C ASP A 109 0.71 42.66 21.80
N ALA A 110 1.47 42.41 22.87
CA ALA A 110 2.84 41.94 22.78
C ALA A 110 2.97 40.55 22.11
N THR A 111 1.99 39.67 22.28
CA THR A 111 2.00 38.33 21.69
C THR A 111 1.86 38.39 20.17
N THR A 112 0.93 39.21 19.67
CA THR A 112 0.75 39.44 18.23
C THR A 112 1.98 40.09 17.61
N LEU A 113 2.60 41.06 18.30
CA LEU A 113 3.82 41.73 17.84
C LEU A 113 5.04 40.80 17.84
N ALA A 114 5.06 39.76 18.68
CA ALA A 114 6.17 38.82 18.78
C ALA A 114 6.18 37.78 17.65
N VAL A 115 5.09 37.61 16.88
CA VAL A 115 4.96 36.53 15.90
C VAL A 115 6.04 36.55 14.81
N MET A 116 6.54 37.73 14.47
CA MET A 116 7.57 37.92 13.44
C MET A 116 8.37 39.20 13.72
N PRO A 117 9.49 39.44 13.00
CA PRO A 117 10.24 40.69 13.12
C PRO A 117 9.35 41.92 12.89
N LEU A 118 9.51 42.93 13.75
CA LEU A 118 8.73 44.16 13.72
C LEU A 118 8.71 44.89 12.36
N PRO A 119 9.81 44.95 11.57
CA PRO A 119 9.76 45.56 10.24
C PRO A 119 8.80 44.85 9.29
N ALA A 120 8.84 43.52 9.25
CA ALA A 120 7.91 42.70 8.47
C ALA A 120 6.45 42.89 8.94
N PHE A 121 6.22 42.85 10.27
CA PHE A 121 4.90 43.09 10.86
C PHE A 121 4.33 44.45 10.44
N THR A 122 5.16 45.50 10.50
CA THR A 122 4.78 46.86 10.12
C THR A 122 4.40 46.93 8.64
N ALA A 123 5.21 46.34 7.76
CA ALA A 123 4.97 46.31 6.32
C ALA A 123 3.68 45.57 5.96
N ILE A 124 3.38 44.46 6.64
CA ILE A 124 2.10 43.73 6.49
C ILE A 124 0.92 44.64 6.83
N GLY A 125 1.00 45.41 7.91
CA GLY A 125 -0.05 46.37 8.26
C GLY A 125 -0.28 47.42 7.17
N THR A 126 0.80 47.98 6.62
CA THR A 126 0.69 48.93 5.51
C THR A 126 0.08 48.30 4.26
N ALA A 127 0.47 47.07 3.90
CA ALA A 127 -0.09 46.36 2.76
C ALA A 127 -1.57 46.01 2.96
N MET A 128 -1.95 45.51 4.14
CA MET A 128 -3.34 45.24 4.48
C MET A 128 -4.20 46.50 4.44
N ALA A 129 -3.69 47.63 4.94
CA ALA A 129 -4.38 48.92 4.86
C ALA A 129 -4.64 49.34 3.40
N GLN A 130 -3.70 49.13 2.50
CA GLN A 130 -3.89 49.41 1.08
C GLN A 130 -4.93 48.47 0.44
N GLN A 131 -4.88 47.18 0.78
CA GLN A 131 -5.77 46.17 0.20
C GLN A 131 -7.21 46.25 0.72
N LEU A 132 -7.40 46.65 1.98
CA LEU A 132 -8.70 46.83 2.63
C LEU A 132 -9.16 48.31 2.63
N ALA A 133 -8.62 49.14 1.74
CA ALA A 133 -8.92 50.58 1.72
C ALA A 133 -10.40 50.89 1.50
N ALA A 134 -11.08 50.10 0.65
CA ALA A 134 -12.52 50.22 0.43
C ALA A 134 -13.32 49.89 1.69
N GLU A 135 -12.93 48.83 2.40
CA GLU A 135 -13.55 48.41 3.66
C GLU A 135 -13.40 49.47 4.75
N MET A 136 -12.19 50.03 4.90
CA MET A 136 -11.93 51.09 5.88
C MET A 136 -12.76 52.34 5.60
N LYS A 137 -12.96 52.69 4.33
CA LYS A 137 -13.80 53.83 3.96
C LYS A 137 -15.24 53.63 4.40
N GLU A 138 -15.76 52.41 4.29
CA GLU A 138 -17.07 52.07 4.82
C GLU A 138 -17.10 52.04 6.37
N GLY A 139 -16.09 51.44 7.00
CA GLY A 139 -15.99 51.25 8.45
C GLY A 139 -15.69 52.50 9.27
N GLY A 140 -15.76 53.70 8.70
CA GLY A 140 -15.46 54.95 9.40
C GLY A 140 -13.98 55.25 9.62
N GLY A 141 -13.10 54.63 8.82
CA GLY A 141 -11.67 54.93 8.74
C GLY A 141 -10.73 53.97 9.47
N THR A 142 -11.26 52.99 10.21
CA THR A 142 -10.47 51.95 10.89
C THR A 142 -11.16 50.59 10.84
N LEU A 143 -10.39 49.51 10.95
CA LEU A 143 -10.91 48.14 11.12
C LEU A 143 -10.36 47.52 12.41
N LYS A 144 -11.17 46.68 13.05
CA LYS A 144 -10.80 45.88 14.21
C LYS A 144 -10.25 44.54 13.75
N MET A 145 -9.02 44.22 14.13
CA MET A 145 -8.34 43.01 13.68
C MET A 145 -8.22 41.99 14.79
N THR A 146 -8.76 40.80 14.54
CA THR A 146 -8.51 39.62 15.38
C THR A 146 -7.37 38.81 14.77
N THR A 147 -6.43 38.42 15.62
CA THR A 147 -5.35 37.50 15.25
C THR A 147 -5.70 36.09 15.73
N CYS A 148 -5.72 35.16 14.80
CA CYS A 148 -5.95 33.73 15.03
C CYS A 148 -4.71 32.94 14.64
N TYR A 149 -4.61 31.71 15.12
CA TYR A 149 -3.65 30.76 14.60
C TYR A 149 -4.30 29.42 14.29
N ILE A 150 -3.69 28.70 13.36
CA ILE A 150 -3.94 27.29 13.05
C ILE A 150 -2.69 26.53 13.45
N GLY A 151 -2.83 25.51 14.30
CA GLY A 151 -1.70 24.69 14.75
C GLY A 151 -1.01 25.28 15.98
N GLY A 152 0.30 25.56 15.92
CA GLY A 152 1.01 26.28 16.99
C GLY A 152 1.11 25.51 18.31
N THR A 153 1.12 24.18 18.24
CA THR A 153 1.28 23.29 19.39
C THR A 153 2.26 22.16 19.04
N ALA A 154 2.87 21.56 20.06
CA ALA A 154 3.82 20.46 19.88
C ALA A 154 3.22 19.23 19.17
N ASP A 155 1.92 18.98 19.34
CA ASP A 155 1.22 17.86 18.69
C ASP A 155 0.95 18.10 17.20
N VAL A 156 0.92 19.37 16.76
CA VAL A 156 0.72 19.77 15.37
C VAL A 156 2.05 19.98 14.65
N GLY A 157 3.02 20.62 15.30
CA GLY A 157 4.40 20.76 14.78
C GLY A 157 4.60 21.81 13.70
N TRP A 158 3.54 22.52 13.29
CA TRP A 158 3.55 23.63 12.34
C TRP A 158 2.48 24.65 12.76
N ALA A 159 2.57 25.88 12.24
CA ALA A 159 1.60 26.92 12.56
C ALA A 159 1.40 27.91 11.43
N ASN A 160 0.20 28.45 11.30
CA ASN A 160 -0.14 29.56 10.41
C ASN A 160 -0.89 30.64 11.18
N LEU A 161 -0.72 31.89 10.77
CA LEU A 161 -1.39 33.02 11.39
C LEU A 161 -2.53 33.50 10.48
N GLN A 162 -3.65 33.89 11.06
CA GLN A 162 -4.78 34.47 10.32
C GLN A 162 -5.18 35.80 10.94
N PHE A 163 -5.56 36.74 10.08
CA PHE A 163 -6.08 38.04 10.47
C PHE A 163 -7.52 38.15 9.99
N ILE A 164 -8.46 38.42 10.91
CA ILE A 164 -9.87 38.60 10.58
C ILE A 164 -10.27 40.04 10.88
N ALA A 165 -10.70 40.76 9.85
CA ALA A 165 -11.05 42.17 9.93
C ALA A 165 -12.56 42.35 10.16
N GLY A 166 -12.95 43.02 11.23
CA GLY A 166 -14.30 43.51 11.48
C GLY A 166 -14.38 45.04 11.36
N TYR A 167 -15.58 45.58 11.12
CA TYR A 167 -15.79 47.02 11.00
C TYR A 167 -15.80 47.71 12.37
N ASP A 168 -16.71 47.28 13.25
CA ASP A 168 -17.00 47.89 14.55
C ASP A 168 -16.74 46.96 15.74
N TYR A 169 -16.45 45.68 15.50
CA TYR A 169 -16.17 44.66 16.51
C TYR A 169 -15.00 43.75 16.10
N TYR A 170 -14.40 43.05 17.06
CA TYR A 170 -13.37 42.04 16.81
C TYR A 170 -14.03 40.69 16.49
N PRO A 171 -13.91 40.16 15.26
CA PRO A 171 -14.48 38.86 14.91
C PRO A 171 -13.89 37.72 15.75
N ASP A 172 -14.62 36.62 15.92
CA ASP A 172 -14.14 35.43 16.63
C ASP A 172 -13.32 34.51 15.70
N CYS A 173 -12.27 33.87 16.20
CA CYS A 173 -11.54 32.84 15.43
C CYS A 173 -12.35 31.55 15.29
N LEU A 174 -13.26 31.30 16.24
CA LEU A 174 -14.15 30.14 16.34
C LEU A 174 -15.61 30.61 16.47
N PRO A 175 -16.22 31.11 15.38
CA PRO A 175 -17.57 31.67 15.42
C PRO A 175 -18.63 30.60 15.74
N ALA A 176 -19.51 30.89 16.70
CA ALA A 176 -20.63 30.01 17.05
C ALA A 176 -21.83 30.13 16.08
N ALA A 177 -21.92 31.27 15.38
CA ALA A 177 -22.92 31.62 14.37
C ALA A 177 -22.24 32.36 13.21
N PRO A 178 -22.88 32.51 12.03
CA PRO A 178 -22.31 33.30 10.94
C PRO A 178 -21.98 34.73 11.40
N GLN A 179 -20.77 35.20 11.13
CA GLN A 179 -20.29 36.53 11.51
C GLN A 179 -19.86 37.34 10.28
N ASP A 180 -20.23 38.62 10.25
CA ASP A 180 -19.95 39.51 9.12
C ASP A 180 -18.56 40.15 9.25
N ILE A 181 -17.69 39.94 8.27
CA ILE A 181 -16.31 40.44 8.24
C ILE A 181 -16.09 41.39 7.04
N ALA A 182 -15.12 42.28 7.19
CA ALA A 182 -14.60 43.14 6.12
C ALA A 182 -13.62 42.37 5.22
N GLY A 183 -12.88 41.43 5.80
CA GLY A 183 -11.88 40.65 5.09
C GLY A 183 -11.20 39.64 6.00
N ILE A 184 -10.52 38.68 5.39
CA ILE A 184 -9.74 37.67 6.09
C ILE A 184 -8.42 37.46 5.35
N ALA A 185 -7.34 37.34 6.09
CA ALA A 185 -6.02 37.10 5.52
C ALA A 185 -5.33 35.94 6.24
N MET A 186 -4.52 35.20 5.50
CA MET A 186 -3.63 34.18 6.02
C MET A 186 -2.20 34.63 5.79
N LEU A 187 -1.40 34.55 6.84
CA LEU A 187 0.02 34.80 6.82
C LEU A 187 0.79 33.50 7.04
N GLU A 188 1.71 33.27 6.12
CA GLU A 188 2.56 32.10 6.03
C GLU A 188 4.00 32.54 5.73
N THR A 189 4.86 31.58 5.46
CA THR A 189 6.24 31.77 5.03
C THR A 189 6.49 30.99 3.75
N THR A 190 7.44 31.44 2.94
CA THR A 190 7.78 30.79 1.68
C THR A 190 9.26 30.96 1.36
N VAL A 191 9.79 30.07 0.54
CA VAL A 191 11.16 30.13 0.04
C VAL A 191 11.13 29.72 -1.43
N TRP A 192 11.93 30.36 -2.29
CA TRP A 192 12.05 29.88 -3.66
C TRP A 192 13.50 29.88 -4.17
N ARG A 193 14.09 28.69 -4.09
CA ARG A 193 15.15 28.22 -4.99
C ARG A 193 14.63 26.96 -5.68
N PHE A 194 14.16 27.09 -6.91
CA PHE A 194 13.75 25.93 -7.71
C PHE A 194 14.75 25.68 -8.83
N GLU A 195 15.60 24.70 -8.63
CA GLU A 195 16.41 24.12 -9.70
C GLU A 195 15.81 22.76 -10.07
N MET A 196 14.69 22.73 -10.80
CA MET A 196 14.42 21.59 -11.69
C MET A 196 15.01 21.89 -13.07
N VAL A 197 16.22 21.41 -13.29
CA VAL A 197 16.72 21.11 -14.63
C VAL A 197 15.83 19.99 -15.20
N THR A 198 14.86 20.28 -16.09
CA THR A 198 14.31 19.27 -17.03
C THR A 198 13.40 19.76 -18.18
N SER A 199 13.21 21.07 -18.47
CA SER A 199 12.56 21.45 -19.75
C SER A 199 12.80 22.90 -20.23
N PRO A 200 13.06 23.19 -21.53
CA PRO A 200 13.36 24.54 -22.04
C PRO A 200 12.15 25.42 -22.39
N ARG A 201 10.90 25.04 -22.06
CA ARG A 201 9.70 25.74 -22.58
C ARG A 201 8.62 26.10 -21.56
N SER A 202 8.92 26.13 -20.27
CA SER A 202 8.03 26.73 -19.28
C SER A 202 8.76 27.86 -18.57
N THR A 203 8.38 29.09 -18.89
CA THR A 203 8.68 30.28 -18.08
C THR A 203 7.91 30.17 -16.77
N SER A 204 8.40 29.36 -15.84
CA SER A 204 8.03 29.47 -14.43
C SER A 204 8.79 30.68 -13.90
N GLN A 205 8.09 31.71 -13.44
CA GLN A 205 8.71 32.89 -12.81
C GLN A 205 9.33 32.44 -11.50
N ILE A 206 10.62 32.70 -11.34
CA ILE A 206 11.49 32.13 -10.30
C ILE A 206 11.73 33.25 -9.27
N ARG A 207 11.40 33.07 -7.97
CA ARG A 207 11.71 34.06 -6.91
C ARG A 207 13.18 33.94 -6.43
N ASP A 208 14.12 33.97 -7.38
CA ASP A 208 15.56 33.67 -7.22
C ASP A 208 16.33 34.62 -6.28
N ASN A 209 15.74 35.76 -5.90
CA ASN A 209 16.45 36.84 -5.22
C ASN A 209 16.41 36.77 -3.70
N HIS A 210 15.65 35.83 -3.11
CA HIS A 210 15.36 35.81 -1.66
C HIS A 210 15.71 34.46 -1.01
N ALA A 211 17.02 34.22 -0.85
CA ALA A 211 17.56 32.99 -0.27
C ALA A 211 17.25 32.82 1.23
N ASP A 212 16.95 33.93 1.92
CA ASP A 212 16.71 33.98 3.37
C ASP A 212 15.26 33.63 3.77
N GLY A 213 14.40 33.34 2.77
CA GLY A 213 12.97 33.11 2.98
C GLY A 213 12.16 34.41 3.14
N LEU A 214 10.85 34.30 2.97
CA LEU A 214 9.91 35.42 2.93
C LEU A 214 8.67 35.10 3.75
N TYR A 215 8.00 36.14 4.24
CA TYR A 215 6.62 36.04 4.71
C TYR A 215 5.67 36.20 3.52
N PHE A 216 4.55 35.48 3.54
CA PHE A 216 3.60 35.42 2.45
C PHE A 216 2.18 35.63 2.97
N LEU A 217 1.51 36.68 2.49
CA LEU A 217 0.14 37.03 2.87
C LEU A 217 -0.81 36.78 1.70
N THR A 218 -1.88 36.03 1.96
CA THR A 218 -3.02 35.88 1.05
C THR A 218 -4.26 36.48 1.70
N LEU A 219 -4.92 37.43 1.04
CA LEU A 219 -6.01 38.23 1.60
C LEU A 219 -7.25 38.21 0.71
N TYR A 220 -8.40 38.10 1.38
CA TYR A 220 -9.74 38.35 0.85
C TYR A 220 -10.30 39.68 1.38
N SER A 221 -10.92 40.45 0.48
CA SER A 221 -11.66 41.69 0.76
C SER A 221 -13.06 41.58 0.18
N ASP A 222 -14.08 41.91 0.96
CA ASP A 222 -15.48 41.74 0.61
C ASP A 222 -15.99 42.71 -0.47
N LEU A 223 -15.53 43.96 -0.43
CA LEU A 223 -15.84 45.03 -1.37
C LEU A 223 -14.95 45.04 -2.62
N ASP A 224 -14.01 44.10 -2.78
CA ASP A 224 -13.23 43.99 -4.01
C ASP A 224 -14.06 43.27 -5.10
N PRO A 225 -14.52 43.97 -6.15
CA PRO A 225 -15.36 43.36 -7.19
C PRO A 225 -14.62 42.30 -8.03
N ALA A 226 -13.28 42.23 -7.95
CA ALA A 226 -12.50 41.21 -8.65
C ALA A 226 -12.52 39.83 -7.95
N MET A 227 -12.95 39.78 -6.69
CA MET A 227 -13.01 38.55 -5.90
C MET A 227 -14.37 37.87 -6.02
N THR A 228 -14.49 37.00 -7.03
CA THR A 228 -15.73 36.28 -7.33
C THR A 228 -15.59 34.78 -7.09
N VAL A 229 -16.70 34.11 -6.79
CA VAL A 229 -16.72 32.66 -6.60
C VAL A 229 -16.54 31.94 -7.93
N TYR A 230 -15.66 30.95 -7.98
CA TYR A 230 -15.54 30.02 -9.10
C TYR A 230 -15.41 28.58 -8.63
N SER A 231 -15.78 27.63 -9.49
CA SER A 231 -15.68 26.21 -9.20
C SER A 231 -14.31 25.68 -9.65
N TYR A 232 -13.50 25.24 -8.68
CA TYR A 232 -12.21 24.61 -8.88
C TYR A 232 -12.36 23.10 -9.05
N ALA A 233 -11.74 22.56 -10.10
CA ALA A 233 -11.70 21.13 -10.35
C ALA A 233 -10.42 20.51 -9.78
N ASN A 234 -10.57 19.70 -8.74
CA ASN A 234 -9.48 18.93 -8.15
C ASN A 234 -8.99 17.85 -9.13
N SER A 235 -7.75 17.40 -8.97
CA SER A 235 -7.18 16.37 -9.84
C SER A 235 -7.85 14.99 -9.72
N ASP A 236 -8.64 14.75 -8.67
CA ASP A 236 -9.44 13.53 -8.50
C ASP A 236 -10.88 13.64 -9.07
N GLY A 237 -11.18 14.75 -9.75
CA GLY A 237 -12.46 15.02 -10.39
C GLY A 237 -13.53 15.59 -9.46
N THR A 238 -13.24 15.79 -8.17
CA THR A 238 -14.13 16.52 -7.27
C THR A 238 -14.11 18.02 -7.55
N LEU A 239 -15.21 18.71 -7.24
CA LEU A 239 -15.35 20.16 -7.40
C LEU A 239 -15.46 20.82 -6.03
N GLN A 240 -14.78 21.95 -5.85
CA GLN A 240 -14.90 22.82 -4.67
C GLN A 240 -14.93 24.28 -5.11
N ASN A 241 -15.61 25.14 -4.34
CA ASN A 241 -15.70 26.55 -4.66
C ASN A 241 -14.56 27.32 -4.00
N LEU A 242 -13.92 28.20 -4.76
CA LEU A 242 -12.86 29.09 -4.30
C LEU A 242 -13.18 30.53 -4.70
N MET A 243 -12.56 31.49 -4.01
CA MET A 243 -12.56 32.89 -4.42
C MET A 243 -11.47 33.14 -5.45
N ALA A 244 -11.83 33.73 -6.59
CA ALA A 244 -10.90 34.13 -7.62
C ALA A 244 -10.08 35.36 -7.17
N ASN A 245 -8.85 35.47 -7.66
CA ASN A 245 -7.99 36.64 -7.51
C ASN A 245 -7.76 37.13 -6.06
N PRO A 246 -7.46 36.24 -5.08
CA PRO A 246 -7.06 36.71 -3.76
C PRO A 246 -5.82 37.60 -3.87
N LYS A 247 -5.71 38.63 -3.03
CA LYS A 247 -4.50 39.48 -3.02
C LYS A 247 -3.37 38.72 -2.38
N ARG A 248 -2.24 38.61 -3.08
CA ARG A 248 -1.06 37.87 -2.65
C ARG A 248 0.14 38.80 -2.57
N THR A 249 0.83 38.81 -1.43
CA THR A 249 1.92 39.76 -1.16
C THR A 249 3.02 39.09 -0.36
N LEU A 250 4.27 39.38 -0.71
CA LEU A 250 5.48 38.87 -0.08
C LEU A 250 6.14 39.98 0.73
N PHE A 251 6.75 39.59 1.85
CA PHE A 251 7.46 40.48 2.73
C PHE A 251 8.82 39.89 3.12
N THR A 252 9.86 40.72 3.05
CA THR A 252 11.16 40.37 3.64
C THR A 252 11.12 40.58 5.15
N ALA A 253 12.04 39.94 5.88
CA ALA A 253 12.19 40.20 7.33
C ALA A 253 12.53 41.68 7.63
N THR A 254 13.10 42.40 6.65
CA THR A 254 13.43 43.83 6.71
C THR A 254 12.26 44.75 6.39
N GLY A 255 11.13 44.22 5.88
CA GLY A 255 9.90 44.98 5.60
C GLY A 255 9.74 45.45 4.15
N ASP A 256 10.51 44.92 3.21
CA ASP A 256 10.29 45.15 1.78
C ASP A 256 9.05 44.39 1.31
N VAL A 257 8.30 44.98 0.37
CA VAL A 257 7.00 44.47 -0.08
C VAL A 257 7.04 44.16 -1.57
N GLU A 258 6.63 42.96 -1.95
CA GLU A 258 6.54 42.53 -3.35
C GLU A 258 5.17 41.87 -3.62
N THR A 259 4.59 42.12 -4.79
CA THR A 259 3.35 41.43 -5.19
C THR A 259 3.67 40.03 -5.69
N ASP A 260 2.85 39.04 -5.32
CA ASP A 260 2.99 37.67 -5.81
C ASP A 260 1.81 37.26 -6.69
N THR A 261 2.12 36.56 -7.78
CA THR A 261 1.13 36.05 -8.73
C THR A 261 1.02 34.53 -8.70
N LEU A 262 1.94 33.83 -8.04
CA LEU A 262 2.04 32.37 -8.07
C LEU A 262 1.17 31.71 -7.00
N GLY A 263 1.17 32.26 -5.78
CA GLY A 263 0.53 31.70 -4.59
C GLY A 263 1.18 30.44 -4.04
N GLY A 264 2.31 30.01 -4.61
CA GLY A 264 2.96 28.75 -4.24
C GLY A 264 3.82 28.85 -2.98
N ASP A 265 3.68 27.84 -2.12
CA ASP A 265 4.39 27.68 -0.86
C ASP A 265 4.48 26.19 -0.45
N TYR A 266 4.89 25.92 0.81
CA TYR A 266 5.09 24.58 1.37
C TYR A 266 5.91 23.60 0.52
N ILE A 267 7.02 24.06 -0.05
CA ILE A 267 7.88 23.20 -0.86
C ILE A 267 8.66 22.26 0.05
N ILE A 268 8.18 21.03 0.18
CA ILE A 268 8.76 20.02 1.07
C ILE A 268 9.23 18.83 0.25
N PHE A 269 10.47 18.39 0.50
CA PHE A 269 11.02 17.20 -0.13
C PHE A 269 10.90 15.97 0.75
N SER A 270 10.54 14.83 0.16
CA SER A 270 10.62 13.51 0.82
C SER A 270 11.25 12.48 -0.12
N ARG A 271 11.91 11.47 0.45
CA ARG A 271 12.77 10.51 -0.28
C ARG A 271 12.44 9.05 0.07
N PRO A 272 11.18 8.59 -0.08
CA PRO A 272 10.77 7.24 0.31
C PRO A 272 11.48 6.12 -0.46
N LEU A 273 11.92 6.39 -1.69
CA LEU A 273 12.65 5.44 -2.56
C LEU A 273 14.05 5.96 -2.94
N GLY A 274 14.57 6.95 -2.23
CA GLY A 274 15.85 7.62 -2.52
C GLY A 274 15.74 8.82 -3.47
N GLU A 275 16.87 9.46 -3.75
CA GLU A 275 16.94 10.78 -4.43
C GLU A 275 16.40 10.75 -5.88
N ARG A 276 16.54 9.63 -6.60
CA ARG A 276 16.06 9.52 -7.99
C ARG A 276 14.54 9.66 -8.12
N TYR A 277 13.80 9.26 -7.08
CA TYR A 277 12.34 9.22 -7.04
C TYR A 277 11.82 10.16 -5.96
N ARG A 278 12.45 11.34 -5.85
CA ARG A 278 12.10 12.35 -4.85
C ARG A 278 10.66 12.82 -5.04
N VAL A 279 9.96 12.92 -3.91
CA VAL A 279 8.64 13.53 -3.80
C VAL A 279 8.84 15.01 -3.47
N MET A 280 8.19 15.88 -4.24
CA MET A 280 8.04 17.28 -3.93
C MET A 280 6.58 17.53 -3.56
N GLY A 281 6.32 17.79 -2.27
CA GLY A 281 5.05 18.37 -1.84
C GLY A 281 5.09 19.88 -2.02
N TYR A 282 3.95 20.47 -2.33
CA TYR A 282 3.77 21.92 -2.43
C TYR A 282 2.30 22.25 -2.17
N CYS A 283 2.05 23.49 -1.76
CA CYS A 283 0.70 24.03 -1.65
C CYS A 283 0.58 25.31 -2.47
N VAL A 284 -0.66 25.68 -2.75
CA VAL A 284 -1.04 26.99 -3.24
C VAL A 284 -2.06 27.54 -2.26
N THR A 285 -1.78 28.68 -1.65
CA THR A 285 -2.68 29.31 -0.68
C THR A 285 -3.86 29.95 -1.41
N GLU A 286 -5.06 29.54 -1.04
CA GLU A 286 -6.32 29.94 -1.66
C GLU A 286 -7.30 30.44 -0.60
N ILE A 287 -8.42 31.03 -1.04
CA ILE A 287 -9.55 31.35 -0.16
C ILE A 287 -10.70 30.44 -0.57
N GLU A 288 -11.10 29.55 0.33
CA GLU A 288 -12.23 28.64 0.12
C GLU A 288 -13.55 29.39 0.31
N GLU A 289 -14.50 29.09 -0.58
CA GLU A 289 -15.89 29.51 -0.43
C GLU A 289 -16.69 28.34 0.16
N LEU A 290 -17.24 28.55 1.35
CA LEU A 290 -17.71 27.48 2.21
C LEU A 290 -19.19 27.14 2.03
N SER A 291 -19.94 27.74 1.10
CA SER A 291 -21.39 27.50 0.95
C SER A 291 -21.77 26.01 0.93
N GLN A 292 -21.03 25.19 0.17
CA GLN A 292 -21.26 23.74 0.13
C GLN A 292 -20.67 23.02 1.35
N VAL A 293 -19.48 23.43 1.80
CA VAL A 293 -18.76 22.79 2.92
C VAL A 293 -19.53 22.95 4.22
N ASN A 294 -20.15 24.11 4.44
CA ASN A 294 -20.96 24.40 5.61
C ASN A 294 -22.13 23.42 5.76
N ILE A 295 -22.78 23.09 4.64
CA ILE A 295 -23.87 22.11 4.60
C ILE A 295 -23.33 20.70 4.83
N ASP A 296 -22.25 20.33 4.12
CA ASP A 296 -21.66 18.99 4.18
C ASP A 296 -21.12 18.64 5.58
N GLN A 297 -20.57 19.62 6.30
CA GLN A 297 -20.01 19.45 7.64
C GLN A 297 -20.96 19.84 8.79
N GLY A 298 -22.13 20.44 8.48
CA GLY A 298 -23.10 20.88 9.49
C GLY A 298 -22.54 21.96 10.42
N LEU A 299 -21.82 22.94 9.88
CA LEU A 299 -21.19 24.00 10.68
C LEU A 299 -22.25 24.93 11.29
N SER A 300 -22.04 25.34 12.53
CA SER A 300 -22.93 26.29 13.22
C SER A 300 -22.56 27.76 12.95
N GLY A 301 -21.28 28.05 12.71
CA GLY A 301 -20.78 29.40 12.43
C GLY A 301 -19.56 29.42 11.53
N TRP A 302 -19.36 30.55 10.85
CA TRP A 302 -18.28 30.82 9.89
C TRP A 302 -18.13 32.34 9.69
N SER A 303 -17.02 32.78 9.13
CA SER A 303 -16.86 34.17 8.69
C SER A 303 -17.43 34.34 7.28
N GLN A 304 -18.15 35.45 7.05
CA GLN A 304 -18.69 35.78 5.74
C GLN A 304 -18.53 37.27 5.45
N GLY A 305 -18.35 37.62 4.17
CA GLY A 305 -18.35 39.02 3.75
C GLY A 305 -19.66 39.72 4.12
N LYS A 306 -19.59 40.91 4.72
CA LYS A 306 -20.79 41.67 5.15
C LYS A 306 -21.72 42.01 3.98
N HIS A 307 -21.16 42.34 2.82
CA HIS A 307 -21.84 42.81 1.62
C HIS A 307 -22.09 41.68 0.62
N SER A 308 -21.05 40.90 0.29
CA SER A 308 -21.19 39.80 -0.67
C SER A 308 -21.94 38.61 -0.10
N LYS A 309 -21.96 38.45 1.24
CA LYS A 309 -22.43 37.27 1.96
C LYS A 309 -21.74 35.97 1.54
N HIS A 310 -20.56 36.05 0.94
CA HIS A 310 -19.72 34.88 0.66
C HIS A 310 -19.16 34.33 1.97
N ALA A 311 -19.44 33.06 2.25
CA ALA A 311 -18.86 32.36 3.38
C ALA A 311 -17.42 31.99 3.03
N VAL A 312 -16.44 32.50 3.76
CA VAL A 312 -15.02 32.37 3.37
C VAL A 312 -14.18 31.83 4.50
N ALA A 313 -13.20 31.01 4.14
CA ALA A 313 -12.09 30.68 5.01
C ALA A 313 -10.80 30.56 4.18
N PRO A 314 -9.65 30.91 4.74
CA PRO A 314 -8.38 30.63 4.10
C PRO A 314 -8.15 29.12 3.98
N GLY A 315 -7.60 28.64 2.87
CA GLY A 315 -7.37 27.21 2.62
C GLY A 315 -6.20 26.97 1.68
N TRP A 316 -5.98 25.70 1.32
CA TRP A 316 -4.81 25.33 0.50
C TRP A 316 -5.16 24.30 -0.57
N ALA A 317 -4.68 24.54 -1.79
CA ALA A 317 -4.52 23.49 -2.78
C ALA A 317 -3.18 22.79 -2.54
N CYS A 318 -3.17 21.69 -1.79
CA CYS A 318 -1.96 20.95 -1.50
C CYS A 318 -1.82 19.70 -2.38
N GLY A 319 -0.59 19.42 -2.77
CA GLY A 319 -0.31 18.39 -3.73
C GLY A 319 1.11 17.86 -3.66
N HIS A 320 1.41 16.94 -4.58
CA HIS A 320 2.76 16.44 -4.74
C HIS A 320 3.06 16.12 -6.20
N LYS A 321 4.35 16.07 -6.50
CA LYS A 321 4.90 15.60 -7.77
C LYS A 321 6.07 14.65 -7.53
N VAL A 322 6.06 13.51 -8.19
CA VAL A 322 7.12 12.50 -8.10
C VAL A 322 8.08 12.62 -9.28
N GLN A 323 9.37 12.76 -8.98
CA GLN A 323 10.42 12.77 -10.01
C GLN A 323 10.59 11.38 -10.64
N ASN A 324 10.85 11.36 -11.96
CA ASN A 324 11.05 10.14 -12.75
C ASN A 324 9.91 9.10 -12.61
N SER A 325 8.66 9.56 -12.42
CA SER A 325 7.49 8.71 -12.23
C SER A 325 7.26 7.72 -13.39
N GLY A 326 7.60 8.09 -14.62
CA GLY A 326 7.51 7.21 -15.79
C GLY A 326 8.34 5.92 -15.67
N GLU A 327 9.51 5.98 -15.01
CA GLU A 327 10.33 4.78 -14.76
C GLU A 327 9.67 3.85 -13.75
N LEU A 328 9.09 4.42 -12.68
CA LEU A 328 8.38 3.65 -11.65
C LEU A 328 7.15 2.93 -12.25
N ILE A 329 6.39 3.61 -13.11
CA ILE A 329 5.26 3.02 -13.83
C ILE A 329 5.74 1.86 -14.73
N ALA A 330 6.81 2.07 -15.49
CA ALA A 330 7.37 1.02 -16.35
C ALA A 330 7.85 -0.20 -15.54
N MET A 331 8.54 0.03 -14.42
CA MET A 331 8.96 -1.04 -13.50
C MET A 331 7.76 -1.79 -12.92
N GLN A 332 6.71 -1.09 -12.49
CA GLN A 332 5.48 -1.70 -11.98
C GLN A 332 4.80 -2.58 -13.03
N ILE A 333 4.65 -2.10 -14.27
CA ILE A 333 4.08 -2.89 -15.37
C ILE A 333 4.91 -4.16 -15.59
N PHE A 334 6.24 -4.04 -15.61
CA PHE A 334 7.14 -5.18 -15.75
C PHE A 334 6.95 -6.21 -14.61
N PHE A 335 6.91 -5.76 -13.36
CA PHE A 335 6.74 -6.66 -12.21
C PHE A 335 5.33 -7.26 -12.13
N ILE A 336 4.28 -6.54 -12.53
CA ILE A 336 2.92 -7.08 -12.64
C ILE A 336 2.88 -8.19 -13.68
N VAL A 337 3.31 -7.91 -14.91
CA VAL A 337 3.30 -8.90 -16.00
C VAL A 337 4.15 -10.11 -15.63
N GLY A 338 5.34 -9.89 -15.05
CA GLY A 338 6.18 -10.97 -14.56
C GLY A 338 5.52 -11.80 -13.46
N THR A 339 4.83 -11.16 -12.51
CA THR A 339 4.07 -11.87 -11.45
C THR A 339 2.96 -12.73 -12.07
N LEU A 340 2.21 -12.21 -13.04
CA LEU A 340 1.16 -12.97 -13.75
C LEU A 340 1.73 -14.19 -14.48
N VAL A 341 2.85 -14.03 -15.19
CA VAL A 341 3.52 -15.12 -15.92
C VAL A 341 4.04 -16.18 -14.95
N LEU A 342 4.68 -15.77 -13.85
CA LEU A 342 5.22 -16.68 -12.85
C LEU A 342 4.11 -17.39 -12.05
N PHE A 343 2.95 -16.76 -11.90
CA PHE A 343 1.80 -17.34 -11.20
C PHE A 343 0.91 -18.22 -12.09
N ALA A 344 1.05 -18.12 -13.42
CA ALA A 344 0.18 -18.81 -14.39
C ALA A 344 0.11 -20.33 -14.18
N GLY A 345 1.23 -20.99 -13.84
CA GLY A 345 1.27 -22.41 -13.55
C GLY A 345 0.42 -22.82 -12.33
N ASP A 346 0.49 -22.03 -11.25
CA ASP A 346 -0.29 -22.24 -10.03
C ASP A 346 -1.80 -22.03 -10.27
N VAL A 347 -2.16 -20.98 -11.03
CA VAL A 347 -3.54 -20.71 -11.45
C VAL A 347 -4.09 -21.86 -12.30
N PHE A 348 -3.32 -22.33 -13.28
CA PHE A 348 -3.73 -23.41 -14.17
C PHE A 348 -4.02 -24.70 -13.40
N VAL A 349 -3.13 -25.12 -12.50
CA VAL A 349 -3.33 -26.34 -11.68
C VAL A 349 -4.54 -26.18 -10.75
N THR A 350 -4.77 -24.97 -10.22
CA THR A 350 -5.94 -24.68 -9.37
C THR A 350 -7.24 -24.78 -10.17
N PHE A 351 -7.27 -24.31 -11.41
CA PHE A 351 -8.44 -24.40 -12.29
C PHE A 351 -8.75 -25.85 -12.71
N GLU A 352 -7.74 -26.61 -13.12
CA GLU A 352 -7.87 -28.07 -13.34
C GLU A 352 -8.32 -28.79 -12.05
N GLY A 353 -7.87 -28.27 -10.90
CA GLY A 353 -8.32 -28.69 -9.59
C GLY A 353 -9.84 -28.56 -9.40
N PHE A 354 -10.33 -27.34 -9.57
CA PHE A 354 -11.76 -27.01 -9.47
C PHE A 354 -12.61 -27.80 -10.47
N ARG A 355 -12.17 -27.91 -11.73
CA ARG A 355 -12.83 -28.72 -12.76
C ARG A 355 -12.91 -30.19 -12.35
N GLY A 356 -11.86 -30.73 -11.75
CA GLY A 356 -11.83 -32.09 -11.23
C GLY A 356 -12.86 -32.32 -10.12
N VAL A 357 -12.97 -31.39 -9.17
CA VAL A 357 -13.94 -31.45 -8.05
C VAL A 357 -15.37 -31.44 -8.60
N MET A 358 -15.70 -30.52 -9.51
CA MET A 358 -17.03 -30.43 -10.11
C MET A 358 -17.42 -31.67 -10.92
N GLN A 359 -16.44 -32.38 -11.48
CA GLN A 359 -16.66 -33.61 -12.24
C GLN A 359 -16.61 -34.89 -11.39
N GLY A 360 -16.48 -34.78 -10.05
CA GLY A 360 -16.35 -35.94 -9.15
C GLY A 360 -15.09 -36.77 -9.41
N LYS A 361 -14.07 -36.21 -10.07
CA LYS A 361 -12.82 -36.91 -10.38
C LYS A 361 -11.80 -36.67 -9.26
N PRO A 362 -10.84 -37.59 -9.03
CA PRO A 362 -9.76 -37.34 -8.07
C PRO A 362 -9.02 -36.04 -8.41
N VAL A 363 -8.52 -35.27 -7.45
CA VAL A 363 -7.98 -33.92 -7.73
C VAL A 363 -6.60 -33.72 -7.12
N LEU A 364 -5.69 -33.10 -7.88
CA LEU A 364 -4.43 -32.60 -7.34
C LEU A 364 -4.70 -31.24 -6.67
N THR A 365 -4.85 -31.22 -5.35
CA THR A 365 -4.98 -29.99 -4.55
C THR A 365 -3.80 -29.83 -3.60
N TYR A 366 -3.25 -28.62 -3.54
CA TYR A 366 -2.19 -28.24 -2.61
C TYR A 366 -2.33 -26.77 -2.23
N THR A 367 -1.88 -26.38 -1.04
CA THR A 367 -1.97 -25.00 -0.55
C THR A 367 -0.87 -24.14 -1.18
N ILE A 368 -1.22 -23.27 -2.13
CA ILE A 368 -0.27 -22.42 -2.87
C ILE A 368 0.63 -21.62 -1.92
N LEU A 369 0.02 -21.00 -0.89
CA LEU A 369 0.73 -20.14 0.06
C LEU A 369 1.84 -20.88 0.84
N ALA A 370 1.64 -22.17 1.12
CA ALA A 370 2.63 -22.99 1.81
C ALA A 370 3.84 -23.32 0.92
N GLY A 371 3.68 -23.21 -0.41
CA GLY A 371 4.74 -23.42 -1.40
C GLY A 371 5.46 -22.15 -1.85
N LEU A 372 5.14 -20.97 -1.29
CA LEU A 372 5.77 -19.70 -1.69
C LEU A 372 7.28 -19.68 -1.42
N GLU A 373 7.74 -20.36 -0.37
CA GLU A 373 9.17 -20.55 -0.02
C GLU A 373 9.99 -21.17 -1.19
N ARG A 374 9.33 -21.97 -2.03
CA ARG A 374 9.92 -22.60 -3.22
C ARG A 374 9.72 -21.77 -4.50
N ARG A 375 8.84 -20.77 -4.46
CA ARG A 375 8.52 -19.85 -5.55
C ARG A 375 9.25 -18.50 -5.39
N LYS A 376 10.56 -18.55 -5.10
CA LYS A 376 11.38 -17.37 -4.76
C LYS A 376 11.28 -16.24 -5.77
N LEU A 377 11.30 -16.55 -7.06
CA LEU A 377 11.21 -15.56 -8.13
C LEU A 377 9.83 -14.87 -8.15
N LEU A 378 8.75 -15.63 -7.95
CA LEU A 378 7.40 -15.08 -7.81
C LEU A 378 7.30 -14.15 -6.60
N VAL A 379 7.81 -14.59 -5.44
CA VAL A 379 7.79 -13.78 -4.21
C VAL A 379 8.62 -12.50 -4.40
N ALA A 380 9.79 -12.57 -5.03
CA ALA A 380 10.61 -11.40 -5.36
C ALA A 380 9.85 -10.40 -6.24
N PHE A 381 9.16 -10.88 -7.29
CA PHE A 381 8.34 -10.02 -8.15
C PHE A 381 7.17 -9.38 -7.39
N ILE A 382 6.51 -10.12 -6.49
CA ILE A 382 5.45 -9.58 -5.61
C ILE A 382 6.00 -8.47 -4.70
N VAL A 383 7.18 -8.69 -4.09
CA VAL A 383 7.84 -7.68 -3.23
C VAL A 383 8.20 -6.44 -4.04
N CYS A 384 8.83 -6.59 -5.21
CA CYS A 384 9.16 -5.46 -6.08
C CYS A 384 7.91 -4.70 -6.56
N ASN A 385 6.81 -5.41 -6.83
CA ASN A 385 5.54 -4.79 -7.20
C ASN A 385 4.88 -4.03 -6.03
N ALA A 386 5.08 -4.48 -4.80
CA ALA A 386 4.55 -3.83 -3.59
C ALA A 386 5.44 -2.69 -3.07
N MET A 387 6.71 -2.64 -3.46
CA MET A 387 7.70 -1.62 -3.03
C MET A 387 7.22 -0.17 -3.20
N PRO A 388 6.54 0.22 -4.31
CA PRO A 388 6.00 1.57 -4.46
C PRO A 388 4.98 1.96 -3.40
N GLY A 389 4.43 0.99 -2.64
CA GLY A 389 3.61 1.24 -1.46
C GLY A 389 4.29 2.14 -0.43
N LEU A 390 5.62 2.12 -0.32
CA LEU A 390 6.39 3.03 0.54
C LEU A 390 6.22 4.49 0.11
N LEU A 391 6.33 4.76 -1.20
CA LEU A 391 6.12 6.08 -1.77
C LEU A 391 4.65 6.50 -1.64
N TYR A 392 3.73 5.57 -1.86
CA TYR A 392 2.29 5.87 -1.78
C TYR A 392 1.84 6.21 -0.35
N ALA A 393 2.34 5.50 0.65
CA ALA A 393 2.11 5.87 2.04
C ALA A 393 2.67 7.27 2.33
N ASP A 394 3.86 7.57 1.79
CA ASP A 394 4.51 8.85 2.00
C ASP A 394 3.79 10.05 1.38
N VAL A 395 3.24 9.93 0.16
CA VAL A 395 2.49 11.01 -0.47
C VAL A 395 1.05 11.10 0.04
N SER A 396 0.44 9.98 0.44
CA SER A 396 -0.96 9.97 0.90
C SER A 396 -1.17 10.68 2.23
N ARG A 397 -0.13 10.80 3.08
CA ARG A 397 -0.18 11.58 4.32
C ARG A 397 -0.51 13.05 4.10
N ILE A 398 -0.20 13.62 2.93
CA ILE A 398 -0.46 15.02 2.59
C ILE A 398 -1.97 15.33 2.58
N TYR A 399 -2.81 14.33 2.35
CA TYR A 399 -4.22 14.51 2.01
C TYR A 399 -5.20 14.34 3.17
N TYR A 400 -4.76 14.53 4.42
CA TYR A 400 -5.55 14.26 5.63
C TYR A 400 -6.92 14.96 5.62
N PHE A 401 -6.94 16.25 5.29
CA PHE A 401 -8.14 17.09 5.25
C PHE A 401 -8.91 17.02 3.92
N THR A 402 -8.79 15.91 3.18
CA THR A 402 -9.49 15.72 1.91
C THR A 402 -10.49 14.57 1.99
N LYS A 403 -11.57 14.66 1.20
CA LYS A 403 -12.67 13.68 1.21
C LYS A 403 -12.24 12.22 1.00
N ASN A 404 -11.23 11.99 0.15
CA ASN A 404 -10.74 10.65 -0.18
C ASN A 404 -9.39 10.31 0.47
N GLY A 405 -8.78 11.23 1.22
CA GLY A 405 -7.43 11.07 1.78
C GLY A 405 -7.27 9.82 2.62
N PHE A 406 -8.16 9.61 3.59
CA PHE A 406 -8.10 8.43 4.47
C PHE A 406 -8.21 7.11 3.71
N LYS A 407 -9.01 7.05 2.63
CA LYS A 407 -9.13 5.84 1.80
C LYS A 407 -7.82 5.54 1.07
N ILE A 408 -7.19 6.58 0.50
CA ILE A 408 -5.92 6.47 -0.23
C ILE A 408 -4.80 6.07 0.75
N TRP A 409 -4.78 6.65 1.94
CA TRP A 409 -3.87 6.27 3.02
C TRP A 409 -4.01 4.79 3.37
N CYS A 410 -5.24 4.31 3.59
CA CYS A 410 -5.49 2.91 3.93
C CYS A 410 -5.06 1.96 2.81
N LEU A 411 -5.37 2.28 1.56
CA LEU A 411 -4.94 1.51 0.39
C LEU A 411 -3.41 1.46 0.27
N SER A 412 -2.74 2.58 0.55
CA SER A 412 -1.29 2.66 0.56
C SER A 412 -0.69 1.81 1.69
N CYS A 413 -1.29 1.85 2.88
CA CYS A 413 -0.89 1.00 4.02
C CYS A 413 -1.07 -0.50 3.73
N ILE A 414 -2.10 -0.90 2.98
CA ILE A 414 -2.26 -2.28 2.52
C ILE A 414 -1.08 -2.70 1.62
N MET A 415 -0.62 -1.82 0.73
CA MET A 415 0.57 -2.11 -0.08
C MET A 415 1.83 -2.24 0.76
N VAL A 416 2.03 -1.35 1.74
CA VAL A 416 3.13 -1.45 2.71
C VAL A 416 3.07 -2.78 3.47
N ALA A 417 1.89 -3.17 3.95
CA ALA A 417 1.68 -4.44 4.65
C ALA A 417 2.06 -5.64 3.78
N ASN A 418 1.66 -5.64 2.50
CA ASN A 418 2.07 -6.67 1.55
C ASN A 418 3.58 -6.68 1.33
N PHE A 419 4.20 -5.51 1.13
CA PHE A 419 5.65 -5.39 0.93
C PHE A 419 6.43 -6.07 2.06
N PHE A 420 6.19 -5.67 3.32
CA PHE A 420 6.90 -6.24 4.46
C PHE A 420 6.58 -7.71 4.72
N THR A 421 5.31 -8.09 4.57
CA THR A 421 4.85 -9.47 4.77
C THR A 421 5.55 -10.44 3.82
N PHE A 422 5.55 -10.13 2.52
CA PHE A 422 6.20 -10.95 1.51
C PHE A 422 7.73 -10.83 1.55
N ALA A 423 8.28 -9.67 1.93
CA ALA A 423 9.72 -9.49 2.11
C ALA A 423 10.27 -10.40 3.23
N LEU A 424 9.53 -10.58 4.33
CA LEU A 424 9.94 -11.53 5.38
C LEU A 424 9.98 -12.97 4.85
N ILE A 425 8.97 -13.40 4.08
CA ILE A 425 8.98 -14.73 3.45
C ILE A 425 10.15 -14.87 2.49
N LEU A 426 10.43 -13.84 1.68
CA LEU A 426 11.57 -13.84 0.78
C LEU A 426 12.88 -14.00 1.56
N GLY A 427 13.06 -13.23 2.63
CA GLY A 427 14.22 -13.31 3.52
C GLY A 427 14.39 -14.70 4.13
N VAL A 428 13.33 -15.28 4.70
CA VAL A 428 13.34 -16.65 5.23
C VAL A 428 13.69 -17.67 4.13
N SER A 429 13.13 -17.50 2.92
CA SER A 429 13.40 -18.41 1.80
C SER A 429 14.85 -18.33 1.28
N ILE A 430 15.49 -17.15 1.37
CA ILE A 430 16.90 -16.94 1.01
C ILE A 430 17.82 -17.53 2.07
N LEU A 431 17.50 -17.35 3.36
CA LEU A 431 18.24 -18.00 4.46
C LEU A 431 18.27 -19.53 4.29
N ASP A 432 17.17 -20.11 3.80
CA ASP A 432 17.09 -21.54 3.48
C ASP A 432 18.00 -21.99 2.33
N MET A 433 18.59 -21.08 1.55
CA MET A 433 19.58 -21.43 0.51
C MET A 433 20.98 -21.70 1.08
N ILE A 434 21.25 -21.33 2.33
CA ILE A 434 22.52 -21.63 2.98
C ILE A 434 22.65 -23.16 3.09
N PRO A 435 23.76 -23.77 2.63
CA PRO A 435 23.90 -25.22 2.49
C PRO A 435 24.15 -25.94 3.84
N LEU A 436 23.36 -25.65 4.87
CA LEU A 436 23.43 -26.28 6.19
C LEU A 436 22.31 -27.30 6.38
N ARG A 437 22.59 -28.58 6.18
CA ARG A 437 21.56 -29.63 6.25
C ARG A 437 21.28 -30.07 7.69
N LEU A 438 20.34 -29.39 8.35
CA LEU A 438 19.86 -29.82 9.65
C LEU A 438 18.91 -31.03 9.53
N PRO A 439 18.97 -32.02 10.44
CA PRO A 439 18.07 -33.18 10.44
C PRO A 439 16.64 -32.81 10.88
N GLN A 440 16.51 -31.70 11.60
CA GLN A 440 15.25 -31.19 12.15
C GLN A 440 15.14 -29.70 11.87
N VAL A 441 13.94 -29.25 11.51
CA VAL A 441 13.67 -27.84 11.16
C VAL A 441 12.47 -27.30 11.92
N VAL A 442 12.48 -25.99 12.15
CA VAL A 442 11.34 -25.25 12.69
C VAL A 442 10.30 -25.10 11.58
N SER A 443 9.02 -25.10 11.94
CA SER A 443 7.98 -24.85 10.96
C SER A 443 7.07 -23.71 11.37
N TYR A 444 6.50 -23.06 10.36
CA TYR A 444 5.51 -22.02 10.54
C TYR A 444 4.32 -22.24 9.61
N HIS A 445 3.16 -21.71 9.97
CA HIS A 445 1.96 -21.84 9.16
C HIS A 445 1.81 -20.63 8.20
N ALA A 446 2.34 -20.75 6.99
CA ALA A 446 2.37 -19.65 6.00
C ALA A 446 1.03 -18.94 5.72
N PRO A 447 -0.11 -19.65 5.49
CA PRO A 447 -1.40 -18.96 5.31
C PRO A 447 -1.77 -18.06 6.50
N ILE A 448 -1.79 -18.61 7.71
CA ILE A 448 -2.09 -17.86 8.95
C ILE A 448 -1.16 -16.65 9.06
N TYR A 449 0.15 -16.83 8.85
CA TYR A 449 1.10 -15.72 8.86
C TYR A 449 0.70 -14.64 7.85
N LEU A 450 0.52 -14.97 6.57
CA LEU A 450 0.19 -14.00 5.51
C LEU A 450 -1.11 -13.26 5.79
N TYR A 451 -2.18 -13.96 6.17
CA TYR A 451 -3.47 -13.33 6.47
C TYR A 451 -3.38 -12.42 7.69
N SER A 452 -2.80 -12.92 8.78
CA SER A 452 -2.75 -12.19 10.04
C SER A 452 -1.79 -11.01 9.99
N SER A 453 -0.63 -11.14 9.33
CA SER A 453 0.34 -10.05 9.16
C SER A 453 -0.23 -8.91 8.32
N ILE A 454 -0.79 -9.19 7.14
CA ILE A 454 -1.39 -8.16 6.29
C ILE A 454 -2.52 -7.46 7.03
N ALA A 455 -3.43 -8.22 7.68
CA ALA A 455 -4.53 -7.65 8.42
C ALA A 455 -4.05 -6.82 9.64
N ALA A 456 -3.12 -7.34 10.43
CA ALA A 456 -2.66 -6.67 11.65
C ALA A 456 -1.86 -5.40 11.36
N ILE A 457 -0.97 -5.42 10.36
CA ILE A 457 -0.26 -4.20 9.90
C ILE A 457 -1.26 -3.19 9.37
N THR A 458 -2.21 -3.62 8.52
CA THR A 458 -3.24 -2.73 7.97
C THR A 458 -4.06 -2.08 9.09
N ILE A 459 -4.58 -2.86 10.06
CA ILE A 459 -5.33 -2.33 11.20
C ILE A 459 -4.48 -1.39 12.05
N SER A 460 -3.20 -1.68 12.19
CA SER A 460 -2.30 -0.84 12.98
C SER A 460 -2.02 0.50 12.28
N CYS A 461 -1.83 0.52 10.97
CA CYS A 461 -1.52 1.76 10.21
C CYS A 461 -2.77 2.56 9.82
N CYS A 462 -3.91 1.91 9.60
CA CYS A 462 -5.17 2.53 9.18
C CYS A 462 -5.96 3.14 10.36
N LYS A 463 -5.27 3.85 11.26
CA LYS A 463 -5.90 4.61 12.34
C LYS A 463 -5.86 6.09 12.01
N ASN A 464 -6.97 6.79 12.26
CA ASN A 464 -7.06 8.21 11.97
C ASN A 464 -6.00 9.03 12.75
N SER A 465 -5.70 8.65 14.00
CA SER A 465 -4.66 9.32 14.80
C SER A 465 -3.25 9.16 14.21
N ILE A 466 -2.92 8.00 13.66
CA ILE A 466 -1.62 7.77 13.00
C ILE A 466 -1.56 8.54 11.67
N TYR A 467 -2.68 8.58 10.94
CA TYR A 467 -2.78 9.35 9.70
C TYR A 467 -2.59 10.85 9.96
N GLN A 468 -3.26 11.38 10.98
CA GLN A 468 -3.15 12.77 11.43
C GLN A 468 -1.72 13.10 11.88
N TYR A 469 -1.12 12.23 12.69
CA TYR A 469 0.27 12.39 13.13
C TYR A 469 1.24 12.40 11.95
N ALA A 470 1.09 11.48 10.99
CA ALA A 470 1.94 11.43 9.80
C ALA A 470 1.78 12.70 8.93
N TYR A 471 0.56 13.24 8.80
CA TYR A 471 0.29 14.51 8.15
C TYR A 471 1.00 15.67 8.87
N ASN A 472 0.81 15.80 10.18
CA ASN A 472 1.45 16.85 10.99
C ASN A 472 2.98 16.81 10.85
N MET A 473 3.57 15.62 10.93
CA MET A 473 5.02 15.45 10.77
C MET A 473 5.55 15.69 9.35
N PHE A 474 4.69 15.68 8.33
CA PHE A 474 5.09 16.11 6.98
C PHE A 474 5.38 17.61 6.96
N TYR A 475 4.50 18.40 7.58
CA TYR A 475 4.58 19.86 7.65
C TYR A 475 5.47 20.38 8.80
N ALA A 476 5.80 19.54 9.79
CA ALA A 476 6.80 19.85 10.82
C ALA A 476 8.27 19.74 10.33
N ALA A 477 8.50 19.87 9.02
CA ALA A 477 9.84 19.81 8.44
C ALA A 477 10.69 21.03 8.84
N SER A 478 12.01 20.90 8.75
CA SER A 478 12.94 21.97 9.18
C SER A 478 12.70 23.26 8.39
N PRO A 479 12.39 24.39 9.06
CA PRO A 479 12.11 25.67 8.41
C PRO A 479 13.36 26.49 8.09
N PHE A 480 13.21 27.47 7.18
CA PHE A 480 14.14 28.60 7.02
C PHE A 480 13.67 29.81 7.84
N VAL A 481 12.38 30.14 7.74
CA VAL A 481 11.71 31.23 8.47
C VAL A 481 10.57 30.62 9.29
N THR A 482 10.37 31.14 10.49
CA THR A 482 9.38 30.65 11.45
C THR A 482 8.38 31.74 11.83
N LEU A 483 7.26 31.30 12.39
CA LEU A 483 6.32 32.13 13.13
C LEU A 483 6.42 31.82 14.61
N HIS A 484 6.53 32.85 15.45
CA HIS A 484 6.60 32.71 16.90
C HIS A 484 5.19 32.70 17.51
N ILE A 485 4.70 31.53 17.92
CA ILE A 485 3.33 31.37 18.44
C ILE A 485 3.39 30.46 19.68
N ASN A 486 2.71 30.87 20.75
CA ASN A 486 2.71 30.14 22.03
C ASN A 486 4.12 29.87 22.59
N ASP A 487 4.95 30.93 22.63
CA ASP A 487 6.33 30.90 23.14
C ASP A 487 7.26 29.90 22.42
N ALA A 488 6.94 29.53 21.17
CA ALA A 488 7.72 28.61 20.35
C ALA A 488 7.72 29.03 18.88
N ASP A 489 8.78 28.65 18.17
CA ASP A 489 8.94 28.93 16.74
C ASP A 489 8.46 27.74 15.91
N TRP A 490 7.51 27.99 15.01
CA TRP A 490 6.89 26.95 14.19
C TRP A 490 7.16 27.16 12.69
N PRO A 491 7.32 26.07 11.91
CA PRO A 491 7.33 26.14 10.46
C PRO A 491 5.96 26.53 9.90
N SER A 492 5.97 27.29 8.81
CA SER A 492 4.77 27.86 8.17
C SER A 492 4.93 27.96 6.64
N GLY A 493 5.64 27.04 5.99
CA GLY A 493 5.75 27.02 4.51
C GLY A 493 7.14 27.25 3.91
N SER A 494 8.07 27.87 4.64
CA SER A 494 9.47 28.03 4.21
C SER A 494 10.35 26.89 4.73
N TYR A 495 10.69 25.91 3.88
CA TYR A 495 11.42 24.71 4.31
C TYR A 495 12.81 24.58 3.71
N THR A 496 13.71 23.95 4.46
CA THR A 496 15.03 23.59 3.97
C THR A 496 14.98 22.46 2.94
N SER A 497 16.02 22.36 2.12
CA SER A 497 16.17 21.29 1.12
C SER A 497 16.37 19.90 1.73
N VAL A 498 16.65 19.81 3.04
CA VAL A 498 16.68 18.55 3.80
C VAL A 498 15.31 17.87 3.73
N GLY A 499 14.22 18.64 3.83
CA GLY A 499 12.86 18.13 3.73
C GLY A 499 12.40 17.37 4.98
N THR A 500 11.44 16.46 4.80
CA THR A 500 10.83 15.65 5.87
C THR A 500 11.27 14.19 5.80
N PRO A 501 11.38 13.49 6.94
CA PRO A 501 11.55 12.04 6.94
C PRO A 501 10.39 11.30 6.28
N MET A 502 10.65 10.10 5.76
CA MET A 502 9.63 9.31 5.09
C MET A 502 8.57 8.80 6.07
N ALA A 503 7.33 8.65 5.62
CA ALA A 503 6.21 8.19 6.45
C ALA A 503 6.49 6.88 7.19
N LEU A 504 7.31 5.98 6.61
CA LEU A 504 7.66 4.71 7.22
C LEU A 504 8.37 4.87 8.57
N GLU A 505 9.13 5.96 8.79
CA GLU A 505 9.79 6.20 10.08
C GLU A 505 8.78 6.32 11.22
N TYR A 506 7.64 6.96 10.95
CA TYR A 506 6.54 7.11 11.89
C TYR A 506 5.65 5.86 11.98
N LEU A 507 5.66 5.01 10.95
CA LEU A 507 4.91 3.75 10.90
C LEU A 507 5.71 2.54 11.39
N LYS A 508 6.97 2.72 11.76
CA LYS A 508 7.89 1.62 12.08
C LYS A 508 7.30 0.64 13.08
N ASP A 509 6.78 1.12 14.20
CA ASP A 509 6.22 0.25 15.24
C ASP A 509 4.91 -0.41 14.78
N ALA A 510 4.07 0.33 14.06
CA ALA A 510 2.82 -0.15 13.48
C ALA A 510 3.03 -1.24 12.40
N VAL A 511 4.23 -1.32 11.81
CA VAL A 511 4.60 -2.34 10.82
C VAL A 511 5.39 -3.47 11.45
N VAL A 512 6.48 -3.16 12.17
CA VAL A 512 7.44 -4.17 12.65
C VAL A 512 6.86 -5.02 13.76
N GLN A 513 6.13 -4.43 14.72
CA GLN A 513 5.58 -5.22 15.83
C GLN A 513 4.55 -6.25 15.34
N PRO A 514 3.52 -5.89 14.53
CA PRO A 514 2.57 -6.89 14.03
C PRO A 514 3.23 -7.92 13.11
N LEU A 515 4.22 -7.52 12.30
CA LEU A 515 4.97 -8.44 11.43
C LEU A 515 5.66 -9.55 12.24
N LEU A 516 6.38 -9.19 13.30
CA LEU A 516 7.13 -10.15 14.12
C LEU A 516 6.19 -10.99 15.00
N VAL A 517 5.18 -10.38 15.62
CA VAL A 517 4.21 -11.09 16.48
C VAL A 517 3.42 -12.12 15.67
N THR A 518 2.93 -11.75 14.49
CA THR A 518 2.18 -12.69 13.64
C THR A 518 3.05 -13.83 13.11
N PHE A 519 4.33 -13.57 12.82
CA PHE A 519 5.29 -14.62 12.47
C PHE A 519 5.56 -15.58 13.62
N ALA A 520 5.81 -15.05 14.83
CA ALA A 520 5.99 -15.85 16.03
C ALA A 520 4.74 -16.69 16.35
N CYS A 521 3.55 -16.11 16.28
CA CYS A 521 2.28 -16.82 16.43
C CYS A 521 2.12 -17.94 15.39
N ALA A 522 2.51 -17.70 14.13
CA ALA A 522 2.45 -18.71 13.09
C ALA A 522 3.41 -19.89 13.33
N ILE A 523 4.57 -19.65 13.96
CA ILE A 523 5.47 -20.70 14.45
C ILE A 523 4.81 -21.46 15.61
N VAL A 524 4.35 -20.75 16.64
CA VAL A 524 3.74 -21.36 17.84
C VAL A 524 2.54 -22.23 17.47
N ILE A 525 1.63 -21.75 16.62
CA ILE A 525 0.48 -22.51 16.14
C ILE A 525 0.94 -23.77 15.39
N SER A 526 1.95 -23.64 14.52
CA SER A 526 2.50 -24.79 13.80
C SER A 526 3.10 -25.83 14.77
N THR A 527 3.87 -25.38 15.76
CA THR A 527 4.44 -26.23 16.81
C THR A 527 3.37 -26.90 17.66
N LEU A 528 2.30 -26.18 18.07
CA LEU A 528 1.19 -26.75 18.82
C LEU A 528 0.48 -27.85 18.04
N ILE A 529 0.17 -27.61 16.76
CA ILE A 529 -0.41 -28.63 15.88
C ILE A 529 0.49 -29.87 15.82
N ARG A 530 1.82 -29.69 15.79
CA ARG A 530 2.76 -30.82 15.76
C ARG A 530 2.85 -31.56 17.07
N VAL A 531 2.91 -30.87 18.20
CA VAL A 531 2.94 -31.50 19.52
C VAL A 531 1.67 -32.32 19.74
N LEU A 532 0.50 -31.77 19.37
CA LEU A 532 -0.77 -32.46 19.49
C LEU A 532 -0.87 -33.71 18.59
N LYS A 533 -0.44 -33.60 17.33
CA LYS A 533 -0.65 -34.64 16.31
C LYS A 533 0.48 -35.66 16.19
N TYR A 534 1.73 -35.21 16.36
CA TYR A 534 2.93 -36.00 16.09
C TYR A 534 3.86 -36.15 17.29
N LYS A 535 3.51 -35.56 18.44
CA LYS A 535 4.29 -35.64 19.69
C LYS A 535 5.75 -35.18 19.50
N SER A 536 5.97 -34.23 18.59
CA SER A 536 7.28 -33.63 18.30
C SER A 536 7.15 -32.11 18.19
N VAL A 537 8.17 -31.40 18.65
CA VAL A 537 8.27 -29.93 18.55
C VAL A 537 8.82 -29.51 17.18
N LEU A 538 9.82 -30.23 16.67
CA LEU A 538 10.49 -29.96 15.40
C LEU A 538 10.06 -30.94 14.29
N MET A 539 10.17 -30.50 13.04
CA MET A 539 9.92 -31.36 11.88
C MET A 539 11.14 -32.22 11.58
N SER A 540 10.98 -33.55 11.59
CA SER A 540 12.03 -34.47 11.12
C SER A 540 12.04 -34.55 9.59
N LEU A 541 13.21 -34.32 8.99
CA LEU A 541 13.45 -34.43 7.54
C LEU A 541 14.11 -35.76 7.14
N HIS A 542 14.18 -36.73 8.05
CA HIS A 542 14.95 -37.97 7.81
C HIS A 542 14.47 -38.74 6.57
N TRP A 543 13.16 -38.85 6.35
CA TRP A 543 12.61 -39.56 5.19
C TRP A 543 12.89 -38.86 3.86
N CYS A 544 13.13 -37.54 3.85
CA CYS A 544 13.49 -36.80 2.65
C CYS A 544 14.84 -37.29 2.07
N LYS A 545 15.74 -37.83 2.92
CA LYS A 545 17.00 -38.45 2.49
C LYS A 545 16.82 -39.82 1.82
N THR A 546 15.69 -40.48 2.06
CA THR A 546 15.41 -41.83 1.53
C THR A 546 14.62 -41.81 0.23
N ASN A 547 14.07 -40.66 -0.17
CA ASN A 547 13.21 -40.53 -1.34
C ASN A 547 14.00 -40.06 -2.57
N SER A 548 13.83 -40.75 -3.71
CA SER A 548 14.59 -40.48 -4.94
C SER A 548 14.33 -39.09 -5.52
N PHE A 549 13.14 -38.51 -5.31
CA PHE A 549 12.88 -37.13 -5.74
C PHE A 549 13.43 -36.09 -4.75
N LEU A 550 13.16 -36.25 -3.45
CA LEU A 550 13.54 -35.26 -2.44
C LEU A 550 15.04 -35.18 -2.17
N THR A 551 15.81 -36.20 -2.53
CA THR A 551 17.27 -36.16 -2.51
C THR A 551 17.85 -35.23 -3.59
N HIS A 552 17.14 -35.08 -4.70
CA HIS A 552 17.52 -34.19 -5.81
C HIS A 552 16.81 -32.84 -5.74
N ALA A 553 15.62 -32.76 -5.15
CA ALA A 553 14.95 -31.50 -4.86
C ALA A 553 15.64 -30.77 -3.70
N VAL A 554 15.71 -29.45 -3.75
CA VAL A 554 16.25 -28.65 -2.64
C VAL A 554 15.25 -28.69 -1.48
N VAL A 555 15.62 -29.32 -0.37
CA VAL A 555 14.86 -29.44 0.89
C VAL A 555 15.20 -28.25 1.81
N PRO A 556 14.28 -27.76 2.68
CA PRO A 556 14.56 -26.67 3.61
C PRO A 556 15.59 -27.04 4.68
N ASN A 557 16.26 -26.01 5.23
CA ASN A 557 17.39 -26.17 6.13
C ASN A 557 17.13 -25.64 7.55
N PHE A 558 16.37 -24.55 7.71
CA PHE A 558 16.17 -23.93 9.03
C PHE A 558 14.69 -23.82 9.42
N ILE A 559 13.90 -23.10 8.61
CA ILE A 559 12.53 -22.73 8.90
C ILE A 559 11.70 -22.96 7.64
N THR A 560 10.60 -23.71 7.73
CA THR A 560 9.79 -24.00 6.55
C THR A 560 8.28 -24.01 6.78
N SER A 561 7.53 -23.60 5.77
CA SER A 561 6.07 -23.80 5.73
C SER A 561 5.65 -25.07 5.01
N LEU A 562 6.60 -25.82 4.43
CA LEU A 562 6.30 -26.98 3.62
C LEU A 562 5.88 -28.16 4.51
N PRO A 563 4.79 -28.87 4.16
CA PRO A 563 4.31 -30.01 4.93
C PRO A 563 5.12 -31.28 4.62
N LEU A 564 6.43 -31.25 4.89
CA LEU A 564 7.39 -32.34 4.63
C LEU A 564 7.44 -33.40 5.73
N GLU A 565 6.37 -33.56 6.51
CA GLU A 565 6.28 -34.61 7.52
C GLU A 565 6.10 -35.99 6.89
N GLN A 566 6.61 -37.03 7.55
CA GLN A 566 6.44 -38.41 7.13
C GLN A 566 4.95 -38.83 6.99
N SER A 567 4.07 -38.22 7.79
CA SER A 567 2.61 -38.41 7.73
C SER A 567 1.99 -37.97 6.39
N ASN A 568 2.67 -37.08 5.65
CA ASN A 568 2.22 -36.62 4.34
C ASN A 568 2.72 -37.50 3.20
N ALA A 569 3.66 -38.41 3.45
CA ALA A 569 4.07 -39.45 2.50
C ALA A 569 3.12 -40.67 2.54
N ILE A 570 3.11 -41.47 1.48
CA ILE A 570 2.34 -42.72 1.42
C ILE A 570 3.29 -43.87 1.76
N LYS A 571 3.04 -44.59 2.84
CA LYS A 571 3.82 -45.78 3.20
C LYS A 571 3.24 -47.01 2.48
N ILE A 572 4.03 -47.64 1.61
CA ILE A 572 3.68 -48.93 0.99
C ILE A 572 4.81 -49.91 1.31
N GLY A 573 4.51 -50.91 2.15
CA GLY A 573 5.54 -51.79 2.74
C GLY A 573 6.56 -50.99 3.56
N ASN A 574 7.84 -51.19 3.25
CA ASN A 574 8.96 -50.48 3.90
C ASN A 574 9.40 -49.20 3.17
N LYS A 575 8.73 -48.81 2.08
CA LYS A 575 9.09 -47.65 1.26
C LYS A 575 8.13 -46.49 1.47
N MET A 576 8.67 -45.27 1.44
CA MET A 576 7.92 -44.01 1.65
C MET A 576 7.79 -43.26 0.34
N TYR A 577 6.57 -43.13 -0.17
CA TYR A 577 6.30 -42.49 -1.45
C TYR A 577 5.92 -41.01 -1.27
N CYS A 578 6.57 -40.12 -2.01
CA CYS A 578 6.24 -38.70 -2.12
C CYS A 578 5.00 -38.51 -3.01
N LYS A 579 3.99 -37.81 -2.47
CA LYS A 579 2.73 -37.51 -3.18
C LYS A 579 2.97 -36.47 -4.29
N PRO A 580 2.23 -36.52 -5.40
CA PRO A 580 2.29 -35.48 -6.42
C PRO A 580 1.92 -34.08 -5.90
N SER A 581 1.03 -33.97 -4.90
CA SER A 581 0.72 -32.69 -4.25
C SER A 581 1.91 -32.10 -3.48
N THR A 582 2.78 -32.95 -2.92
CA THR A 582 4.03 -32.53 -2.30
C THR A 582 5.03 -32.08 -3.36
N GLN A 583 5.12 -32.76 -4.50
CA GLN A 583 5.95 -32.31 -5.64
C GLN A 583 5.51 -30.91 -6.14
N ALA A 584 4.19 -30.67 -6.21
CA ALA A 584 3.62 -29.37 -6.56
C ALA A 584 3.90 -28.26 -5.53
N LEU A 585 3.85 -28.59 -4.22
CA LEU A 585 4.28 -27.67 -3.16
C LEU A 585 5.76 -27.30 -3.27
N MET A 586 6.59 -28.28 -3.64
CA MET A 586 8.02 -28.08 -3.88
C MET A 586 8.32 -27.24 -5.14
N GLY A 587 7.29 -26.85 -5.91
CA GLY A 587 7.43 -25.99 -7.09
C GLY A 587 7.59 -26.74 -8.41
N TYR A 588 7.17 -28.01 -8.46
CA TYR A 588 7.30 -28.85 -9.65
C TYR A 588 5.94 -29.28 -10.21
N ALA A 589 5.86 -29.45 -11.53
CA ALA A 589 4.70 -29.98 -12.22
C ALA A 589 5.07 -31.19 -13.07
N THR A 590 4.09 -32.05 -13.33
CA THR A 590 4.25 -33.22 -14.19
C THR A 590 3.49 -33.06 -15.50
N VAL A 591 4.15 -33.39 -16.60
CA VAL A 591 3.57 -33.38 -17.95
C VAL A 591 3.80 -34.72 -18.65
N VAL A 592 2.87 -35.08 -19.53
CA VAL A 592 2.94 -36.29 -20.37
C VAL A 592 2.80 -35.85 -21.82
N GLU A 593 3.48 -36.56 -22.71
CA GLU A 593 3.32 -36.35 -24.13
C GLU A 593 1.88 -36.69 -24.58
N LYS A 594 1.27 -35.80 -25.35
CA LYS A 594 -0.02 -36.05 -25.99
C LYS A 594 0.23 -36.98 -27.17
N ALA A 595 -0.35 -38.18 -27.15
CA ALA A 595 -0.28 -39.08 -28.29
C ALA A 595 -0.76 -38.37 -29.57
N SER A 596 0.14 -38.21 -30.53
CA SER A 596 -0.19 -37.72 -31.87
C SER A 596 -1.13 -38.73 -32.52
N GLY A 597 -2.31 -38.30 -32.95
CA GLY A 597 -3.33 -39.15 -33.59
C GLY A 597 -2.96 -39.65 -34.99
N THR A 598 -1.69 -39.98 -35.24
CA THR A 598 -1.16 -40.45 -36.52
C THR A 598 -0.65 -41.90 -36.45
N ALA A 599 -1.11 -42.69 -35.49
CA ALA A 599 -0.86 -44.14 -35.43
C ALA A 599 -2.08 -44.95 -35.92
N ALA A 600 -2.71 -44.49 -36.99
CA ALA A 600 -3.81 -45.20 -37.65
C ALA A 600 -3.60 -45.27 -39.16
N THR A 601 -2.40 -45.67 -39.62
CA THR A 601 -2.17 -46.40 -40.89
C THR A 601 -0.66 -46.63 -41.12
N SER A 602 -0.15 -47.77 -40.66
CA SER A 602 0.91 -48.50 -41.37
C SER A 602 1.02 -49.92 -40.80
N THR A 603 0.40 -50.81 -41.56
CA THR A 603 0.55 -52.27 -41.70
C THR A 603 1.79 -52.97 -41.10
N LYS A 604 1.46 -54.17 -40.58
CA LYS A 604 2.23 -55.44 -40.48
C LYS A 604 3.05 -55.72 -39.19
N ALA A 605 2.50 -56.69 -38.44
CA ALA A 605 3.14 -57.81 -37.75
C ALA A 605 4.63 -57.72 -37.46
N ASP A 606 5.00 -57.55 -36.20
CA ASP A 606 5.62 -58.58 -35.36
C ASP A 606 5.89 -58.04 -33.94
N ASP A 607 6.05 -58.95 -32.97
CA ASP A 607 6.38 -58.77 -31.55
C ASP A 607 5.22 -58.54 -30.54
N GLU A 608 4.47 -59.61 -30.30
CA GLU A 608 3.89 -59.92 -28.99
C GLU A 608 5.00 -60.11 -27.92
N LYS A 609 5.55 -59.03 -27.35
CA LYS A 609 6.25 -59.07 -26.03
C LYS A 609 6.63 -57.73 -25.40
N LYS A 610 5.95 -56.62 -25.72
CA LYS A 610 6.05 -55.40 -24.91
C LYS A 610 4.71 -55.11 -24.23
N LYS A 611 4.66 -55.31 -22.90
CA LYS A 611 3.66 -54.64 -22.05
C LYS A 611 3.64 -53.17 -22.48
N PRO A 612 2.47 -52.54 -22.68
CA PRO A 612 2.40 -51.13 -23.00
C PRO A 612 3.03 -50.35 -21.83
N THR A 613 4.29 -49.94 -21.99
CA THR A 613 4.98 -49.08 -21.04
C THR A 613 4.22 -47.77 -21.03
N ALA A 614 3.56 -47.47 -19.91
CA ALA A 614 2.89 -46.19 -19.72
C ALA A 614 3.90 -45.06 -20.03
N PRO A 615 3.49 -44.04 -20.81
CA PRO A 615 4.41 -42.98 -21.21
C PRO A 615 5.02 -42.31 -19.97
N PRO A 616 6.34 -42.02 -19.99
CA PRO A 616 7.04 -41.48 -18.83
C PRO A 616 6.45 -40.12 -18.42
N ASN A 617 6.31 -39.90 -17.11
CA ASN A 617 5.88 -38.60 -16.59
C ASN A 617 7.12 -37.70 -16.48
N PHE A 618 7.15 -36.61 -17.24
CA PHE A 618 8.25 -35.65 -17.19
C PHE A 618 7.99 -34.63 -16.07
N VAL A 619 8.99 -34.40 -15.22
CA VAL A 619 8.93 -33.42 -14.13
C VAL A 619 9.59 -32.13 -14.58
N ILE A 620 8.88 -31.02 -14.46
CA ILE A 620 9.33 -29.67 -14.84
C ILE A 620 9.06 -28.67 -13.70
N SER A 621 9.65 -27.48 -13.78
CA SER A 621 9.28 -26.38 -12.87
C SER A 621 7.82 -25.96 -13.09
N ILE A 622 7.12 -25.58 -12.02
CA ILE A 622 5.75 -25.03 -12.10
C ILE A 622 5.71 -23.77 -12.99
N TYR A 623 6.79 -22.97 -13.02
CA TYR A 623 6.91 -21.79 -13.88
C TYR A 623 6.91 -22.15 -15.37
N ALA A 624 7.41 -23.33 -15.71
CA ALA A 624 7.47 -23.79 -17.09
C ALA A 624 6.16 -24.44 -17.57
N LEU A 625 5.19 -24.71 -16.68
CA LEU A 625 4.03 -25.53 -16.99
C LEU A 625 3.19 -24.98 -18.16
N VAL A 626 2.71 -23.75 -18.04
CA VAL A 626 1.90 -23.10 -19.08
C VAL A 626 2.71 -22.87 -20.36
N PRO A 627 3.91 -22.26 -20.34
CA PRO A 627 4.63 -22.01 -21.59
C PRO A 627 5.15 -23.30 -22.26
N ALA A 628 5.43 -24.37 -21.52
CA ALA A 628 5.78 -25.67 -22.12
C ALA A 628 4.60 -26.35 -22.82
N MET A 629 3.36 -26.08 -22.37
CA MET A 629 2.16 -26.64 -23.00
C MET A 629 1.71 -25.86 -24.25
N PHE A 630 1.87 -24.53 -24.24
CA PHE A 630 1.25 -23.66 -25.25
C PHE A 630 2.22 -22.92 -26.17
N VAL A 631 3.49 -22.75 -25.79
CA VAL A 631 4.41 -21.86 -26.51
C VAL A 631 5.61 -22.64 -27.07
N LEU A 632 6.58 -23.02 -26.22
CA LEU A 632 7.88 -23.55 -26.65
C LEU A 632 8.38 -24.64 -25.69
N PRO A 633 7.88 -25.89 -25.75
CA PRO A 633 8.29 -26.96 -24.83
C PRO A 633 9.81 -27.16 -24.78
N HIS A 634 10.47 -27.14 -25.94
CA HIS A 634 11.91 -27.37 -26.08
C HIS A 634 12.81 -26.28 -25.48
N ALA A 635 12.26 -25.14 -25.07
CA ALA A 635 13.01 -24.11 -24.36
C ALA A 635 13.15 -24.41 -22.85
N PHE A 636 12.36 -25.35 -22.32
CA PHE A 636 12.30 -25.62 -20.89
C PHE A 636 13.03 -26.92 -20.52
N LYS A 637 13.86 -26.83 -19.48
CA LYS A 637 14.61 -27.96 -18.92
C LYS A 637 13.67 -28.93 -18.21
N GLN A 638 13.86 -30.23 -18.46
CA GLN A 638 13.25 -31.27 -17.66
C GLN A 638 14.10 -31.49 -16.39
N PHE A 639 13.46 -31.57 -15.24
CA PHE A 639 14.13 -31.86 -13.97
C PHE A 639 14.43 -33.36 -13.83
N GLY A 640 13.56 -34.20 -14.39
CA GLY A 640 13.72 -35.65 -14.41
C GLY A 640 12.50 -36.34 -15.00
N LYS A 641 12.53 -37.68 -14.99
CA LYS A 641 11.42 -38.52 -15.43
C LYS A 641 10.99 -39.45 -14.31
N ILE A 642 9.69 -39.70 -14.21
CA ILE A 642 9.12 -40.68 -13.30
C ILE A 642 8.63 -41.87 -14.12
N GLU A 643 9.30 -43.00 -13.93
CA GLU A 643 8.97 -44.29 -14.54
C GLU A 643 8.83 -45.33 -13.42
N HIS A 644 7.74 -46.10 -13.43
CA HIS A 644 7.49 -47.13 -12.40
C HIS A 644 7.60 -46.64 -10.95
N ASN A 645 7.18 -45.39 -10.67
CA ASN A 645 7.28 -44.72 -9.37
C ASN A 645 8.71 -44.48 -8.87
N GLN A 646 9.72 -44.54 -9.74
CA GLN A 646 11.09 -44.10 -9.45
C GLN A 646 11.40 -42.82 -10.20
N PHE A 647 12.06 -41.88 -9.54
CA PHE A 647 12.52 -40.64 -10.16
C PHE A 647 13.95 -40.78 -10.63
N THR A 648 14.16 -40.51 -11.92
CA THR A 648 15.48 -40.44 -12.53
C THR A 648 15.81 -38.98 -12.86
N PRO A 649 16.84 -38.38 -12.26
CA PRO A 649 17.20 -36.99 -12.52
C PRO A 649 17.68 -36.82 -13.97
N SER A 650 17.32 -35.69 -14.59
CA SER A 650 17.88 -35.33 -15.90
C SER A 650 18.95 -34.27 -15.70
N THR A 651 20.17 -34.54 -16.18
CA THR A 651 21.32 -33.67 -15.92
C THR A 651 21.31 -32.40 -16.78
N LYS A 652 20.83 -32.42 -18.03
CA LYS A 652 20.78 -31.22 -18.92
C LYS A 652 19.75 -31.26 -20.07
N ALA A 653 18.80 -32.20 -20.11
CA ALA A 653 17.91 -32.31 -21.27
C ALA A 653 16.69 -31.38 -21.20
N ASN A 654 16.36 -30.72 -22.30
CA ASN A 654 15.11 -29.99 -22.46
C ASN A 654 13.98 -30.96 -22.83
N LEU A 655 12.74 -30.52 -22.69
CA LEU A 655 11.61 -31.26 -23.28
C LEU A 655 11.79 -31.39 -24.79
N GLU A 656 11.28 -32.46 -25.38
CA GLU A 656 11.31 -32.64 -26.83
C GLU A 656 10.32 -31.68 -27.51
N LYS A 657 10.47 -31.46 -28.82
CA LYS A 657 9.55 -30.61 -29.60
C LYS A 657 8.23 -31.35 -29.89
N ARG A 658 7.50 -31.70 -28.83
CA ARG A 658 6.23 -32.44 -28.88
C ARG A 658 5.14 -31.70 -28.11
N ARG A 659 3.88 -32.10 -28.31
CA ARG A 659 2.75 -31.53 -27.55
C ARG A 659 2.65 -32.24 -26.21
N TYR A 660 2.61 -31.48 -25.13
CA TYR A 660 2.47 -32.00 -23.78
C TYR A 660 1.11 -31.65 -23.18
N LYS A 661 0.65 -32.48 -22.25
CA LYS A 661 -0.52 -32.23 -21.42
C LYS A 661 -0.13 -32.36 -19.95
N HIS A 662 -0.63 -31.46 -19.11
CA HIS A 662 -0.51 -31.60 -17.67
C HIS A 662 -1.16 -32.90 -17.17
N THR A 663 -0.45 -33.61 -16.30
CA THR A 663 -0.97 -34.78 -15.57
C THR A 663 -0.88 -34.53 -14.08
N ARG A 664 -1.71 -35.24 -13.31
CA ARG A 664 -1.71 -35.22 -11.84
C ARG A 664 -0.42 -35.75 -11.22
N GLY A 665 0.42 -36.40 -12.02
CA GLY A 665 1.71 -36.97 -11.62
C GLY A 665 1.58 -38.38 -11.05
N ALA A 666 2.73 -38.97 -10.72
CA ALA A 666 2.84 -40.27 -10.08
C ALA A 666 3.55 -40.14 -8.72
N CYS A 667 3.24 -41.05 -7.80
CA CYS A 667 3.92 -41.11 -6.52
C CYS A 667 5.36 -41.60 -6.73
N VAL A 668 6.33 -41.03 -6.00
CA VAL A 668 7.76 -41.36 -6.18
C VAL A 668 8.34 -41.97 -4.91
N VAL A 669 9.04 -43.11 -5.03
CA VAL A 669 9.75 -43.79 -3.92
C VAL A 669 10.95 -43.01 -3.44
#